data_AF-A0A955B7T3-F1
#
_entry.id   AF-A0A955B7T3-F1
#
_cell.length_a   1.000
_cell.length_b   1.000
_cell.length_c   1.000
_cell.angle_alpha   90.00
_cell.angle_beta   90.00
_cell.angle_gamma   90.00
#
_symmetry.space_group_name_H-M   'P 1'
#
loop_
_entity.id
_entity.type
_entity.pdbx_description
1 polymer ?
#
loop_
_entity_poly.entity_id
_entity_poly.type
_entity_poly.pdbx_seq_one_letter_code
_entity_poly.pdbx_strand_id
1 'polypeptide(L)'
;MSYASFFPRLKPTYKRHVRKSNLLRGESLERRELLTVTYNLNEAFVAHEMDASESDSSFGLFSAGHFDEAMPGGFTPFTTAEHTNNWASDPKLQGWYVANNVIVPAVVVNTDTVNPVTTFFGATLDPSQILMHSGGISSNGFVAPLHDAIIRFTAPSAGDYTVDGDWESLHPGVTRNLVLHNGATLFSSVNDNSNFSLSVTLADGDTIDFVVNDYNGIGGDSTGLRAVITAPNPNEPPVIANQSFDIDENLAAVGTIAATGDTLTYTITGGADSAMFQITGDNQLSFIAPPDHENPGDDGGNNVYDLTITVVDNNGAAASADLDVTVNNITASITGTVFVDADGDGLFDGGTETAIDGVTVELLDSALMVIDNDVTSMGGVYAFEVDDELATYRLRESQPTGVDDGAAIVGDADGNGTTGEPIDGSIISSNEMQLTLTGVDAADYDFTEVGQAVQAGDTATIGFWQNKNGQALIEQGGSNLANWLTDNFGNVFANTFTGGDGEDVARFYKDEFFKKKLKGTSKVDAQFMATALATYFTSSNLSGGNVAASYGFNVTETGIGTNVVNVGESGEAFGVDNNTNMTIMSKLVATNNSTDTDGTMNNDADGYSHIYDANGDGILDFAENTLRGTKNVAKAGLAKVGRHDMLSPN
;
A
#
# COMPACT_ATOMS: atom_id res chain seq x y z
N MET A 1 -45.82 -53.04 -16.53
CA MET A 1 -46.28 -54.40 -16.90
C MET A 1 -45.08 -55.33 -16.83
N SER A 2 -45.30 -56.47 -16.17
CA SER A 2 -44.37 -57.55 -15.84
C SER A 2 -43.62 -58.14 -17.06
N TYR A 3 -42.39 -58.61 -16.85
CA TYR A 3 -41.99 -60.04 -16.91
C TYR A 3 -40.45 -60.10 -16.72
N ALA A 4 -39.97 -60.55 -15.56
CA ALA A 4 -39.65 -61.95 -15.21
C ALA A 4 -38.17 -62.28 -15.50
N SER A 5 -37.39 -63.03 -14.73
CA SER A 5 -37.34 -63.50 -13.34
C SER A 5 -36.24 -64.57 -13.32
N PHE A 6 -35.34 -64.53 -12.33
CA PHE A 6 -34.71 -65.67 -11.67
C PHE A 6 -33.89 -66.70 -12.48
N PHE A 7 -32.59 -66.80 -12.16
CA PHE A 7 -32.01 -67.99 -11.48
C PHE A 7 -30.83 -67.58 -10.58
N PRO A 8 -30.55 -68.28 -9.46
CA PRO A 8 -29.62 -67.87 -8.43
C PRO A 8 -28.24 -68.56 -8.48
N ARG A 9 -27.27 -67.84 -7.91
CA ARG A 9 -26.04 -68.21 -7.18
C ARG A 9 -25.60 -69.68 -7.16
N LEU A 10 -24.30 -69.90 -7.43
CA LEU A 10 -23.32 -70.45 -6.49
C LEU A 10 -21.88 -70.05 -6.91
N LYS A 11 -21.27 -69.13 -6.13
CA LYS A 11 -19.80 -68.97 -5.95
C LYS A 11 -19.35 -70.07 -4.94
N PRO A 12 -18.07 -70.52 -4.84
CA PRO A 12 -16.92 -69.63 -4.60
C PRO A 12 -15.53 -70.10 -5.16
N THR A 13 -14.71 -69.18 -5.71
CA THR A 13 -13.43 -68.63 -5.17
C THR A 13 -12.21 -69.57 -5.20
N TYR A 14 -11.00 -69.18 -5.62
CA TYR A 14 -10.18 -68.13 -4.98
C TYR A 14 -9.03 -67.61 -5.89
N LYS A 15 -8.94 -66.27 -5.93
CA LYS A 15 -7.79 -65.34 -6.09
C LYS A 15 -6.64 -65.66 -7.08
N ARG A 16 -6.59 -64.86 -8.16
CA ARG A 16 -5.34 -64.37 -8.75
C ARG A 16 -5.25 -62.86 -8.42
N HIS A 17 -4.29 -62.47 -7.59
CA HIS A 17 -3.94 -61.05 -7.39
C HIS A 17 -3.08 -60.63 -8.58
N VAL A 18 -3.59 -59.73 -9.41
CA VAL A 18 -2.78 -58.94 -10.34
C VAL A 18 -2.95 -57.49 -9.89
N ARG A 19 -1.89 -56.92 -9.31
CA ARG A 19 -1.73 -55.48 -9.22
C ARG A 19 -0.95 -55.05 -10.46
N LYS A 20 -1.60 -54.33 -11.37
CA LYS A 20 -0.94 -53.28 -12.15
C LYS A 20 -1.83 -52.05 -12.07
N SER A 21 -1.32 -51.08 -11.33
CA SER A 21 -1.94 -49.81 -10.97
C SER A 21 -1.68 -48.76 -12.04
N ASN A 22 -2.74 -47.98 -12.29
CA ASN A 22 -2.76 -46.55 -12.60
C ASN A 22 -2.23 -46.08 -13.96
N LEU A 23 -3.13 -46.10 -14.95
CA LEU A 23 -3.17 -45.10 -16.01
C LEU A 23 -4.50 -44.33 -15.92
N LEU A 24 -4.38 -43.02 -15.73
CA LEU A 24 -5.29 -41.94 -16.13
C LEU A 24 -6.67 -41.84 -15.46
N ARG A 25 -6.78 -40.90 -14.49
CA ARG A 25 -7.86 -39.89 -14.46
C ARG A 25 -7.47 -38.75 -13.52
N GLY A 26 -7.61 -37.51 -14.01
CA GLY A 26 -7.22 -36.31 -13.29
C GLY A 26 -8.09 -36.03 -12.08
N GLU A 27 -7.47 -35.47 -11.04
CA GLU A 27 -7.78 -34.18 -10.43
C GLU A 27 -6.72 -33.87 -9.35
N SER A 28 -6.60 -32.57 -9.03
CA SER A 28 -5.74 -31.90 -8.05
C SER A 28 -4.22 -31.93 -8.23
N LEU A 29 -3.69 -30.74 -8.54
CA LEU A 29 -2.33 -30.29 -8.26
C LEU A 29 -2.05 -30.43 -6.75
N GLU A 30 -1.56 -31.58 -6.32
CA GLU A 30 -0.84 -31.71 -5.06
C GLU A 30 0.57 -32.18 -5.37
N ARG A 31 1.55 -31.48 -4.77
CA ARG A 31 2.99 -31.72 -4.78
C ARG A 31 3.37 -33.05 -5.42
N ARG A 32 3.96 -32.98 -6.62
CA ARG A 32 4.86 -34.04 -7.07
C ARG A 32 6.01 -34.05 -6.07
N GLU A 33 5.98 -34.96 -5.09
CA GLU A 33 7.23 -35.38 -4.46
C GLU A 33 8.13 -35.81 -5.62
N LEU A 34 9.17 -35.02 -5.89
CA LEU A 34 10.22 -35.36 -6.83
C LEU A 34 10.85 -36.65 -6.31
N LEU A 35 10.36 -37.78 -6.83
CA LEU A 35 10.98 -39.06 -6.60
C LEU A 35 12.38 -38.97 -7.20
N THR A 36 13.39 -39.00 -6.33
CA THR A 36 14.73 -39.38 -6.72
C THR A 36 14.63 -40.65 -7.56
N VAL A 37 15.11 -40.58 -8.80
CA VAL A 37 15.01 -41.72 -9.72
C VAL A 37 16.14 -42.67 -9.41
N THR A 38 15.77 -43.85 -8.92
CA THR A 38 16.71 -44.92 -8.58
C THR A 38 16.59 -46.05 -9.59
N TYR A 39 17.72 -46.44 -10.19
CA TYR A 39 17.84 -47.55 -11.11
C TYR A 39 18.49 -48.73 -10.39
N ASN A 40 17.67 -49.70 -9.96
CA ASN A 40 18.16 -50.95 -9.37
C ASN A 40 18.52 -51.94 -10.50
N LEU A 41 19.80 -52.26 -10.60
CA LEU A 41 20.36 -53.08 -11.67
C LEU A 41 19.79 -54.50 -11.65
N ASN A 42 19.64 -55.10 -10.48
CA ASN A 42 19.15 -56.47 -10.31
C ASN A 42 17.66 -56.59 -10.66
N GLU A 43 16.84 -55.65 -10.20
CA GLU A 43 15.42 -55.60 -10.55
C GLU A 43 15.21 -55.38 -12.05
N ALA A 44 16.00 -54.49 -12.66
CA ALA A 44 15.93 -54.22 -14.09
C ALA A 44 16.24 -55.48 -14.90
N PHE A 45 17.26 -56.23 -14.48
CA PHE A 45 17.67 -57.45 -15.16
C PHE A 45 16.63 -58.56 -15.03
N VAL A 46 16.17 -58.88 -13.81
CA VAL A 46 15.12 -59.89 -13.59
C VAL A 46 13.83 -59.57 -14.34
N ALA A 47 13.43 -58.29 -14.41
CA ALA A 47 12.20 -57.88 -15.09
C ALA A 47 12.25 -58.05 -16.62
N HIS A 48 13.45 -58.09 -17.20
CA HIS A 48 13.67 -58.17 -18.65
C HIS A 48 14.26 -59.51 -19.10
N GLU A 49 14.58 -60.43 -18.19
CA GLU A 49 14.83 -61.82 -18.55
C GLU A 49 13.57 -62.42 -19.18
N MET A 50 13.67 -62.75 -20.48
CA MET A 50 12.64 -63.40 -21.28
C MET A 50 13.18 -64.72 -21.85
N ASP A 51 12.32 -65.47 -22.54
CA ASP A 51 12.74 -66.69 -23.21
C ASP A 51 13.95 -66.42 -24.14
N ALA A 52 14.96 -67.29 -24.15
CA ALA A 52 16.15 -67.24 -25.00
C ALA A 52 15.88 -66.85 -26.47
N SER A 53 14.71 -67.21 -27.03
CA SER A 53 14.29 -66.82 -28.38
C SER A 53 13.91 -65.34 -28.56
N GLU A 54 13.66 -64.62 -27.46
CA GLU A 54 13.26 -63.20 -27.36
C GLU A 54 14.27 -62.36 -26.53
N SER A 55 15.42 -62.93 -26.16
CA SER A 55 16.38 -62.32 -25.24
C SER A 55 17.18 -61.16 -25.86
N ASP A 56 16.90 -59.92 -25.44
CA ASP A 56 17.70 -58.74 -25.74
C ASP A 56 18.74 -58.53 -24.64
N SER A 57 20.01 -58.33 -24.99
CA SER A 57 21.04 -58.00 -24.01
C SER A 57 20.93 -56.57 -23.51
N SER A 58 20.03 -55.76 -24.06
CA SER A 58 19.64 -54.43 -23.59
C SER A 58 18.32 -54.49 -22.83
N PHE A 59 18.28 -53.92 -21.62
CA PHE A 59 17.13 -53.91 -20.73
C PHE A 59 16.98 -52.54 -20.08
N GLY A 60 16.26 -51.66 -20.78
CA GLY A 60 16.10 -50.25 -20.40
C GLY A 60 17.40 -49.46 -20.61
N LEU A 61 17.92 -48.89 -19.52
CA LEU A 61 19.19 -48.15 -19.52
C LEU A 61 20.41 -49.04 -19.29
N PHE A 62 20.19 -50.34 -19.09
CA PHE A 62 21.23 -51.31 -18.84
C PHE A 62 21.44 -52.22 -20.04
N SER A 63 22.66 -52.75 -20.18
CA SER A 63 22.97 -53.80 -21.15
C SER A 63 24.02 -54.76 -20.59
N ALA A 64 23.89 -56.04 -20.93
CA ALA A 64 24.87 -57.07 -20.61
C ALA A 64 25.73 -57.36 -21.85
N GLY A 65 27.01 -57.61 -21.62
CA GLY A 65 27.95 -57.90 -22.69
C GLY A 65 29.25 -58.43 -22.15
N HIS A 66 30.22 -58.49 -23.03
CA HIS A 66 31.55 -58.89 -22.67
C HIS A 66 32.61 -58.04 -23.37
N PHE A 67 33.83 -58.17 -22.84
CA PHE A 67 35.04 -57.68 -23.46
C PHE A 67 35.79 -58.86 -24.12
N ASP A 68 36.40 -58.65 -25.29
CA ASP A 68 37.34 -59.60 -25.91
C ASP A 68 38.74 -58.98 -25.90
N GLU A 69 39.71 -59.66 -25.29
CA GLU A 69 41.11 -59.20 -25.25
C GLU A 69 41.73 -58.99 -26.64
N ALA A 70 41.15 -59.54 -27.70
CA ALA A 70 41.53 -59.25 -29.09
C ALA A 70 41.18 -57.81 -29.55
N MET A 71 40.37 -57.06 -28.78
CA MET A 71 40.00 -55.66 -29.05
C MET A 71 40.07 -54.76 -27.80
N PRO A 72 41.25 -54.32 -27.30
CA PRO A 72 41.39 -53.45 -26.12
C PRO A 72 40.39 -52.28 -26.06
N GLY A 73 39.40 -52.35 -25.15
CA GLY A 73 38.46 -51.26 -24.82
C GLY A 73 37.02 -51.28 -25.42
N GLY A 74 36.62 -52.28 -26.20
CA GLY A 74 35.25 -52.37 -26.76
C GLY A 74 34.27 -53.24 -25.95
N PHE A 75 33.14 -52.66 -25.52
CA PHE A 75 31.98 -53.42 -25.02
C PHE A 75 31.24 -54.08 -26.19
N THR A 76 31.10 -55.40 -26.14
CA THR A 76 30.33 -56.17 -27.11
C THR A 76 29.06 -56.69 -26.43
N PRO A 77 27.86 -56.20 -26.80
CA PRO A 77 26.61 -56.71 -26.25
C PRO A 77 26.43 -58.20 -26.61
N PHE A 78 25.88 -58.98 -25.68
CA PHE A 78 25.51 -60.37 -25.99
C PHE A 78 24.38 -60.44 -27.02
N THR A 79 24.27 -61.59 -27.69
CA THR A 79 23.20 -61.85 -28.65
C THR A 79 22.21 -62.89 -28.13
N THR A 80 21.04 -63.00 -28.78
CA THR A 80 20.05 -64.05 -28.47
C THR A 80 20.62 -65.47 -28.53
N ALA A 81 21.63 -65.70 -29.39
CA ALA A 81 22.29 -66.99 -29.52
C ALA A 81 23.12 -67.37 -28.28
N GLU A 82 23.52 -66.37 -27.50
CA GLU A 82 24.38 -66.48 -26.31
C GLU A 82 23.57 -66.50 -25.02
N HIS A 83 22.24 -66.64 -25.08
CA HIS A 83 21.36 -66.72 -23.92
C HIS A 83 20.85 -68.15 -23.67
N THR A 84 20.57 -68.48 -22.40
CA THR A 84 19.90 -69.73 -22.01
C THR A 84 18.93 -69.50 -20.85
N ASN A 85 17.77 -70.15 -20.93
CA ASN A 85 16.72 -70.11 -19.89
C ASN A 85 16.89 -71.17 -18.81
N ASN A 86 17.98 -71.94 -18.83
CA ASN A 86 18.06 -73.19 -18.06
C ASN A 86 19.49 -73.50 -17.64
N TRP A 87 20.15 -72.53 -17.02
CA TRP A 87 21.46 -72.75 -16.44
C TRP A 87 21.40 -73.87 -15.40
N ALA A 88 22.36 -74.80 -15.46
CA ALA A 88 22.43 -75.97 -14.58
C ALA A 88 21.20 -76.89 -14.58
N SER A 89 20.37 -76.85 -15.64
CA SER A 89 19.05 -77.50 -15.66
C SER A 89 18.05 -76.95 -14.64
N ASP A 90 18.28 -75.74 -14.12
CA ASP A 90 17.30 -74.99 -13.34
C ASP A 90 16.69 -73.86 -14.19
N PRO A 91 15.38 -73.89 -14.48
CA PRO A 91 14.74 -72.85 -15.29
C PRO A 91 14.68 -71.48 -14.60
N LYS A 92 15.03 -71.40 -13.32
CA LYS A 92 15.11 -70.14 -12.57
C LYS A 92 16.41 -69.40 -12.83
N LEU A 93 17.48 -70.10 -13.24
CA LEU A 93 18.76 -69.49 -13.58
C LEU A 93 18.80 -69.23 -15.07
N GLN A 94 18.77 -67.96 -15.44
CA GLN A 94 18.76 -67.51 -16.83
C GLN A 94 19.86 -66.47 -17.05
N GLY A 95 20.29 -66.31 -18.30
CA GLY A 95 21.27 -65.29 -18.66
C GLY A 95 22.17 -65.71 -19.80
N TRP A 96 23.32 -65.04 -19.91
CA TRP A 96 24.22 -65.14 -21.06
C TRP A 96 25.50 -65.91 -20.77
N TYR A 97 26.07 -66.42 -21.84
CA TYR A 97 27.25 -67.26 -21.84
C TYR A 97 28.15 -66.92 -23.02
N VAL A 98 29.44 -67.19 -22.88
CA VAL A 98 30.37 -67.12 -24.01
C VAL A 98 30.61 -68.54 -24.53
N ALA A 99 30.30 -68.78 -25.81
CA ALA A 99 30.39 -70.09 -26.44
C ALA A 99 31.83 -70.38 -26.93
N ASN A 100 32.53 -71.36 -26.36
CA ASN A 100 33.80 -71.85 -26.94
C ASN A 100 34.17 -73.27 -26.45
N ASN A 101 33.84 -74.30 -27.24
CA ASN A 101 34.02 -75.75 -26.94
C ASN A 101 33.41 -76.26 -25.61
N VAL A 102 33.09 -75.38 -24.67
CA VAL A 102 32.37 -75.51 -23.41
C VAL A 102 31.57 -74.21 -23.23
N ILE A 103 30.35 -74.31 -22.69
CA ILE A 103 29.51 -73.16 -22.35
C ILE A 103 29.95 -72.66 -20.98
N VAL A 104 30.46 -71.43 -20.90
CA VAL A 104 30.85 -70.78 -19.64
C VAL A 104 29.86 -69.64 -19.37
N PRO A 105 29.24 -69.57 -18.18
CA PRO A 105 28.37 -68.46 -17.83
C PRO A 105 29.19 -67.19 -17.80
N ALA A 106 28.60 -66.09 -18.27
CA ALA A 106 29.21 -64.78 -18.16
C ALA A 106 28.38 -63.90 -17.23
N VAL A 107 27.05 -63.87 -17.44
CA VAL A 107 26.12 -63.12 -16.60
C VAL A 107 24.87 -63.96 -16.38
N VAL A 108 24.53 -64.28 -15.13
CA VAL A 108 23.41 -65.13 -14.75
C VAL A 108 22.60 -64.47 -13.63
N VAL A 109 21.28 -64.53 -13.73
CA VAL A 109 20.37 -64.00 -12.72
C VAL A 109 19.41 -65.07 -12.22
N ASN A 110 18.94 -64.88 -10.99
CA ASN A 110 17.88 -65.67 -10.40
C ASN A 110 16.51 -65.02 -10.69
N THR A 111 15.72 -65.66 -11.56
CA THR A 111 14.36 -65.21 -11.91
C THR A 111 13.30 -65.55 -10.85
N ASP A 112 13.64 -66.35 -9.83
CA ASP A 112 12.80 -66.51 -8.63
C ASP A 112 12.99 -65.29 -7.74
N THR A 113 12.09 -64.31 -7.87
CA THR A 113 12.14 -63.04 -7.14
C THR A 113 11.98 -63.17 -5.62
N VAL A 114 11.77 -64.37 -5.10
CA VAL A 114 11.46 -64.62 -3.68
C VAL A 114 12.53 -65.48 -3.02
N ASN A 115 13.00 -66.52 -3.69
CA ASN A 115 13.85 -67.53 -3.07
C ASN A 115 15.24 -67.58 -3.73
N PRO A 116 16.31 -67.72 -2.95
CA PRO A 116 17.63 -67.98 -3.50
C PRO A 116 17.70 -69.33 -4.22
N VAL A 117 18.53 -69.43 -5.26
CA VAL A 117 18.68 -70.64 -6.08
C VAL A 117 20.14 -71.12 -6.06
N THR A 118 20.33 -72.43 -5.86
CA THR A 118 21.67 -73.02 -5.87
C THR A 118 22.22 -73.09 -7.29
N THR A 119 23.38 -72.48 -7.50
CA THR A 119 24.13 -72.46 -8.75
C THR A 119 24.87 -73.78 -9.00
N PHE A 120 25.36 -73.95 -10.23
CA PHE A 120 26.16 -75.08 -10.69
C PHE A 120 27.51 -75.23 -9.96
N PHE A 121 27.94 -74.20 -9.23
CA PHE A 121 29.13 -74.20 -8.39
C PHE A 121 28.86 -74.59 -6.92
N GLY A 122 27.59 -74.85 -6.56
CA GLY A 122 27.17 -75.19 -5.21
C GLY A 122 26.92 -74.00 -4.28
N ALA A 123 27.13 -72.77 -4.76
CA ALA A 123 26.78 -71.54 -4.05
C ALA A 123 25.35 -71.09 -4.34
N THR A 124 24.85 -70.17 -3.53
CA THR A 124 23.48 -69.67 -3.61
C THR A 124 23.46 -68.30 -4.28
N LEU A 125 22.63 -68.13 -5.32
CA LEU A 125 22.38 -66.84 -5.95
C LEU A 125 21.09 -66.23 -5.40
N ASP A 126 21.22 -65.11 -4.69
CA ASP A 126 20.08 -64.37 -4.15
C ASP A 126 19.27 -63.67 -5.28
N PRO A 127 17.95 -63.47 -5.11
CA PRO A 127 17.12 -62.76 -6.09
C PRO A 127 17.58 -61.32 -6.37
N SER A 128 18.28 -60.70 -5.43
CA SER A 128 18.81 -59.33 -5.52
C SER A 128 20.24 -59.28 -6.05
N GLN A 129 20.74 -60.35 -6.65
CA GLN A 129 22.14 -60.51 -7.03
C GLN A 129 22.26 -61.03 -8.46
N ILE A 130 23.30 -60.59 -9.18
CA ILE A 130 23.63 -61.11 -10.50
C ILE A 130 24.98 -61.80 -10.41
N LEU A 131 25.03 -63.07 -10.79
CA LEU A 131 26.27 -63.79 -10.93
C LEU A 131 26.97 -63.28 -12.19
N MET A 132 28.21 -62.83 -12.03
CA MET A 132 29.11 -62.44 -13.09
C MET A 132 30.34 -63.34 -13.03
N HIS A 133 30.82 -63.79 -14.18
CA HIS A 133 31.92 -64.75 -14.26
C HIS A 133 32.83 -64.37 -15.41
N SER A 134 34.14 -64.36 -15.15
CA SER A 134 35.15 -64.05 -16.15
C SER A 134 35.68 -65.31 -16.84
N GLY A 135 35.94 -65.22 -18.13
CA GLY A 135 36.59 -66.31 -18.87
C GLY A 135 38.07 -66.40 -18.58
N GLY A 136 38.62 -67.62 -18.49
CA GLY A 136 40.01 -67.83 -18.13
C GLY A 136 40.54 -69.25 -18.18
N ILE A 137 41.82 -69.43 -17.85
CA ILE A 137 42.45 -70.75 -17.68
C ILE A 137 42.14 -71.26 -16.28
N SER A 138 41.29 -72.28 -16.17
CA SER A 138 41.03 -72.90 -14.88
C SER A 138 42.21 -73.75 -14.40
N SER A 139 42.32 -73.92 -13.07
CA SER A 139 43.22 -74.88 -12.41
C SER A 139 43.05 -76.34 -12.90
N ASN A 140 41.94 -76.63 -13.59
CA ASN A 140 41.57 -77.94 -14.14
C ASN A 140 42.05 -78.14 -15.59
N GLY A 141 42.76 -77.16 -16.18
CA GLY A 141 43.32 -77.24 -17.54
C GLY A 141 42.33 -76.90 -18.65
N PHE A 142 41.15 -76.35 -18.34
CA PHE A 142 40.25 -75.78 -19.35
C PHE A 142 40.79 -74.45 -19.84
N VAL A 143 40.86 -74.28 -21.16
CA VAL A 143 41.19 -73.01 -21.83
C VAL A 143 39.88 -72.42 -22.34
N ALA A 144 39.22 -71.61 -21.52
CA ALA A 144 38.11 -70.78 -21.97
C ALA A 144 38.67 -69.55 -22.72
N PRO A 145 37.89 -68.90 -23.59
CA PRO A 145 38.29 -67.64 -24.19
C PRO A 145 38.33 -66.58 -23.07
N LEU A 146 39.42 -65.83 -23.00
CA LEU A 146 39.57 -64.72 -22.07
C LEU A 146 38.51 -63.68 -22.40
N HIS A 147 37.63 -63.40 -21.44
CA HIS A 147 36.60 -62.39 -21.57
C HIS A 147 36.27 -61.81 -20.20
N ASP A 148 35.84 -60.55 -20.21
CA ASP A 148 35.29 -59.89 -19.02
C ASP A 148 33.78 -59.89 -19.12
N ALA A 149 33.10 -60.23 -18.03
CA ALA A 149 31.65 -60.03 -17.92
C ALA A 149 31.36 -58.57 -17.60
N ILE A 150 30.48 -57.94 -18.37
CA ILE A 150 30.13 -56.53 -18.22
C ILE A 150 28.63 -56.35 -18.10
N ILE A 151 28.20 -55.56 -17.13
CA ILE A 151 26.88 -54.92 -17.12
C ILE A 151 27.11 -53.42 -17.22
N ARG A 152 26.54 -52.81 -18.25
CA ARG A 152 26.68 -51.39 -18.58
C ARG A 152 25.39 -50.65 -18.29
N PHE A 153 25.46 -49.56 -17.55
CA PHE A 153 24.44 -48.53 -17.48
C PHE A 153 24.78 -47.39 -18.44
N THR A 154 23.78 -46.82 -19.12
CA THR A 154 23.93 -45.61 -19.96
C THR A 154 23.09 -44.48 -19.36
N ALA A 155 23.74 -43.36 -19.03
CA ALA A 155 23.10 -42.21 -18.42
C ALA A 155 22.05 -41.60 -19.37
N PRO A 156 20.79 -41.44 -18.94
CA PRO A 156 19.73 -40.87 -19.77
C PRO A 156 19.75 -39.34 -19.82
N SER A 157 20.55 -38.70 -18.96
CA SER A 157 20.70 -37.25 -18.87
C SER A 157 21.97 -36.89 -18.11
N ALA A 158 22.49 -35.69 -18.36
CA ALA A 158 23.62 -35.16 -17.62
C ALA A 158 23.28 -34.85 -16.15
N GLY A 159 24.26 -34.96 -15.26
CA GLY A 159 24.24 -34.45 -13.88
C GLY A 159 24.97 -35.36 -12.88
N ASP A 160 24.80 -35.12 -11.59
CA ASP A 160 25.53 -35.81 -10.53
C ASP A 160 24.78 -37.06 -10.04
N TYR A 161 25.36 -38.23 -10.30
CA TYR A 161 24.82 -39.52 -9.92
C TYR A 161 25.53 -40.09 -8.70
N THR A 162 24.81 -40.86 -7.89
CA THR A 162 25.44 -41.79 -6.93
C THR A 162 25.36 -43.22 -7.45
N VAL A 163 26.44 -43.99 -7.28
CA VAL A 163 26.54 -45.38 -7.69
C VAL A 163 26.97 -46.20 -6.47
N ASP A 164 26.06 -47.02 -5.97
CA ASP A 164 26.20 -47.75 -4.72
C ASP A 164 26.01 -49.25 -4.96
N GLY A 165 26.81 -50.09 -4.30
CA GLY A 165 26.68 -51.53 -4.45
C GLY A 165 27.76 -52.36 -3.77
N ASP A 166 27.70 -53.66 -4.02
CA ASP A 166 28.61 -54.64 -3.47
C ASP A 166 28.88 -55.81 -4.43
N TRP A 167 30.04 -56.41 -4.23
CA TRP A 167 30.53 -57.62 -4.89
C TRP A 167 30.69 -58.72 -3.85
N GLU A 168 30.15 -59.91 -4.08
CA GLU A 168 30.17 -61.04 -3.15
C GLU A 168 30.71 -62.31 -3.83
N SER A 169 31.57 -63.07 -3.14
CA SER A 169 32.12 -64.32 -3.69
C SER A 169 31.04 -65.40 -3.77
N LEU A 170 30.84 -65.98 -4.95
CA LEU A 170 29.96 -67.13 -5.18
C LEU A 170 30.74 -68.42 -5.49
N HIS A 171 32.06 -68.39 -5.68
CA HIS A 171 32.88 -69.61 -5.76
C HIS A 171 34.27 -69.35 -5.14
N PRO A 172 35.08 -70.38 -4.84
CA PRO A 172 36.48 -70.13 -4.47
C PRO A 172 37.32 -69.72 -5.68
N GLY A 173 37.87 -68.52 -5.67
CA GLY A 173 38.77 -68.02 -6.70
C GLY A 173 39.25 -66.59 -6.44
N VAL A 174 39.76 -65.93 -7.49
CA VAL A 174 40.14 -64.52 -7.46
C VAL A 174 39.70 -63.89 -8.78
N THR A 175 38.82 -62.90 -8.72
CA THR A 175 38.48 -62.01 -9.84
C THR A 175 39.02 -60.61 -9.57
N ARG A 176 39.03 -59.75 -10.60
CA ARG A 176 39.09 -58.31 -10.36
C ARG A 176 37.77 -57.66 -10.78
N ASN A 177 37.15 -57.02 -9.80
CA ASN A 177 35.87 -56.35 -9.85
C ASN A 177 36.10 -54.85 -10.06
N LEU A 178 35.52 -54.28 -11.11
CA LEU A 178 35.72 -52.89 -11.49
C LEU A 178 34.37 -52.18 -11.64
N VAL A 179 34.37 -50.88 -11.33
CA VAL A 179 33.36 -49.94 -11.82
C VAL A 179 34.08 -48.92 -12.68
N LEU A 180 33.68 -48.77 -13.94
CA LEU A 180 34.31 -47.88 -14.91
C LEU A 180 33.33 -46.79 -15.36
N HIS A 181 33.80 -45.56 -15.56
CA HIS A 181 33.08 -44.49 -16.24
C HIS A 181 33.70 -44.27 -17.61
N ASN A 182 32.96 -44.52 -18.69
CA ASN A 182 33.46 -44.45 -20.07
C ASN A 182 34.79 -45.22 -20.25
N GLY A 183 34.93 -46.38 -19.59
CA GLY A 183 36.14 -47.20 -19.59
C GLY A 183 37.24 -46.78 -18.59
N ALA A 184 37.14 -45.62 -17.94
CA ALA A 184 38.07 -45.18 -16.90
C ALA A 184 37.69 -45.75 -15.53
N THR A 185 38.64 -46.30 -14.78
CA THR A 185 38.37 -46.95 -13.49
C THR A 185 37.95 -45.95 -12.41
N LEU A 186 36.75 -46.11 -11.86
CA LEU A 186 36.26 -45.45 -10.64
C LEU A 186 36.50 -46.30 -9.39
N PHE A 187 36.36 -47.62 -9.52
CA PHE A 187 36.55 -48.59 -8.44
C PHE A 187 37.27 -49.84 -8.97
N SER A 188 38.13 -50.44 -8.13
CA SER A 188 38.81 -51.70 -8.43
C SER A 188 39.07 -52.50 -7.15
N SER A 189 38.70 -53.77 -7.13
CA SER A 189 39.02 -54.73 -6.07
C SER A 189 39.45 -56.07 -6.67
N VAL A 190 40.48 -56.70 -6.11
CA VAL A 190 40.87 -58.09 -6.40
C VAL A 190 40.33 -59.07 -5.35
N ASN A 191 39.54 -58.57 -4.41
CA ASN A 191 38.86 -59.36 -3.39
C ASN A 191 37.37 -59.34 -3.71
N ASP A 192 36.79 -60.51 -3.80
CA ASP A 192 35.36 -60.66 -3.59
C ASP A 192 34.99 -60.26 -2.15
N ASN A 193 33.74 -59.83 -1.94
CA ASN A 193 33.22 -59.26 -0.67
C ASN A 193 33.69 -57.81 -0.43
N SER A 194 33.49 -56.95 -1.44
CA SER A 194 33.82 -55.52 -1.38
C SER A 194 32.62 -54.63 -1.72
N ASN A 195 32.52 -53.48 -1.05
CA ASN A 195 31.45 -52.51 -1.28
C ASN A 195 32.01 -51.27 -1.98
N PHE A 196 31.16 -50.58 -2.74
CA PHE A 196 31.46 -49.29 -3.36
C PHE A 196 30.31 -48.30 -3.16
N SER A 197 30.68 -47.03 -3.02
CA SER A 197 29.76 -45.89 -2.98
C SER A 197 30.51 -44.72 -3.63
N LEU A 198 30.02 -44.29 -4.79
CA LEU A 198 30.70 -43.35 -5.68
C LEU A 198 29.77 -42.19 -5.99
N SER A 199 30.32 -40.98 -6.06
CA SER A 199 29.64 -39.80 -6.63
C SER A 199 30.33 -39.43 -7.93
N VAL A 200 29.56 -39.36 -9.03
CA VAL A 200 30.10 -39.16 -10.38
C VAL A 200 29.20 -38.21 -11.17
N THR A 201 29.80 -37.19 -11.80
CA THR A 201 29.12 -36.34 -12.77
C THR A 201 29.14 -37.02 -14.14
N LEU A 202 27.97 -37.31 -14.69
CA LEU A 202 27.79 -37.95 -15.99
C LEU A 202 27.26 -36.93 -17.01
N ALA A 203 27.68 -37.02 -18.26
CA ALA A 203 27.00 -36.41 -19.40
C ALA A 203 25.87 -37.31 -19.92
N ASP A 204 24.99 -36.77 -20.77
CA ASP A 204 24.00 -37.58 -21.49
C ASP A 204 24.71 -38.63 -22.37
N GLY A 205 24.35 -39.90 -22.21
CA GLY A 205 24.98 -41.03 -22.90
C GLY A 205 26.27 -41.58 -22.29
N ASP A 206 26.78 -41.00 -21.20
CA ASP A 206 27.94 -41.58 -20.48
C ASP A 206 27.61 -42.97 -19.93
N THR A 207 28.61 -43.85 -19.86
CA THR A 207 28.43 -45.23 -19.41
C THR A 207 29.07 -45.48 -18.04
N ILE A 208 28.39 -46.28 -17.23
CA ILE A 208 28.94 -46.92 -16.03
C ILE A 208 28.98 -48.42 -16.25
N ASP A 209 30.18 -48.98 -16.31
CA ASP A 209 30.40 -50.41 -16.56
C ASP A 209 30.81 -51.10 -15.26
N PHE A 210 29.99 -52.05 -14.83
CA PHE A 210 30.31 -53.02 -13.79
C PHE A 210 31.00 -54.21 -14.47
N VAL A 211 32.26 -54.47 -14.11
CA VAL A 211 33.10 -55.44 -14.82
C VAL A 211 33.67 -56.47 -13.85
N VAL A 212 33.56 -57.75 -14.21
CA VAL A 212 34.28 -58.85 -13.56
C VAL A 212 35.26 -59.43 -14.57
N ASN A 213 36.54 -59.34 -14.27
CA ASN A 213 37.62 -59.83 -15.15
C ASN A 213 38.45 -60.95 -14.50
N ASP A 214 39.22 -61.67 -15.33
CA ASP A 214 40.15 -62.71 -14.87
C ASP A 214 41.45 -62.05 -14.38
N TYR A 215 41.70 -62.09 -13.07
CA TYR A 215 42.91 -61.49 -12.49
C TYR A 215 44.12 -62.40 -12.71
N ASN A 216 45.01 -62.00 -13.64
CA ASN A 216 46.28 -62.68 -13.95
C ASN A 216 46.15 -64.10 -14.54
N GLY A 217 45.03 -64.41 -15.21
CA GLY A 217 44.86 -65.67 -15.95
C GLY A 217 44.70 -66.91 -15.05
N ILE A 218 44.22 -66.71 -13.82
CA ILE A 218 43.87 -67.78 -12.88
C ILE A 218 42.34 -67.83 -12.86
N GLY A 219 41.77 -68.35 -13.93
CA GLY A 219 40.34 -68.31 -14.16
C GLY A 219 39.54 -69.20 -13.21
N GLY A 220 38.39 -68.70 -12.77
CA GLY A 220 37.31 -69.58 -12.33
C GLY A 220 36.25 -69.01 -11.39
N ASP A 221 36.41 -67.82 -10.81
CA ASP A 221 35.44 -67.35 -9.80
C ASP A 221 34.16 -66.78 -10.40
N SER A 222 33.05 -66.99 -9.69
CA SER A 222 31.78 -66.31 -9.88
C SER A 222 31.64 -65.24 -8.81
N THR A 223 31.47 -64.00 -9.21
CA THR A 223 31.20 -62.88 -8.31
C THR A 223 29.76 -62.46 -8.45
N GLY A 224 29.04 -62.33 -7.36
CA GLY A 224 27.71 -61.76 -7.32
C GLY A 224 27.73 -60.24 -7.20
N LEU A 225 27.01 -59.53 -8.06
CA LEU A 225 26.86 -58.07 -8.06
C LEU A 225 25.49 -57.64 -7.53
N ARG A 226 25.48 -56.64 -6.65
CA ARG A 226 24.31 -55.84 -6.29
C ARG A 226 24.63 -54.37 -6.57
N ALA A 227 23.82 -53.68 -7.35
CA ALA A 227 24.10 -52.27 -7.68
C ALA A 227 22.83 -51.43 -7.84
N VAL A 228 22.93 -50.19 -7.37
CA VAL A 228 21.89 -49.17 -7.45
C VAL A 228 22.52 -47.86 -7.93
N ILE A 229 21.90 -47.23 -8.92
CA ILE A 229 22.31 -45.93 -9.45
C ILE A 229 21.22 -44.91 -9.18
N THR A 230 21.57 -43.78 -8.59
CA THR A 230 20.63 -42.72 -8.21
C THR A 230 20.91 -41.48 -9.05
N ALA A 231 19.91 -41.00 -9.80
CA ALA A 231 20.01 -39.80 -10.62
C ALA A 231 19.95 -38.50 -9.79
N PRO A 232 20.50 -37.38 -10.29
CA PRO A 232 20.33 -36.07 -9.65
C PRO A 232 18.85 -35.68 -9.60
N ASN A 233 18.46 -34.97 -8.55
CA ASN A 233 17.16 -34.29 -8.56
C ASN A 233 17.23 -33.13 -9.58
N PRO A 234 16.23 -32.99 -10.47
CA PRO A 234 16.17 -31.83 -11.37
C PRO A 234 16.11 -30.52 -10.58
N ASN A 235 16.83 -29.48 -11.03
CA ASN A 235 16.69 -28.15 -10.44
C ASN A 235 15.29 -27.59 -10.74
N GLU A 236 14.58 -27.10 -9.72
CA GLU A 236 13.28 -26.45 -9.89
C GLU A 236 13.49 -24.93 -10.06
N PRO A 237 12.84 -24.29 -11.06
CA PRO A 237 12.97 -22.85 -11.22
C PRO A 237 12.38 -22.11 -10.01
N PRO A 238 12.85 -20.89 -9.73
CA PRO A 238 12.19 -19.99 -8.79
C PRO A 238 10.71 -19.81 -9.11
N VAL A 239 9.92 -19.52 -8.08
CA VAL A 239 8.52 -19.14 -8.21
C VAL A 239 8.40 -17.67 -7.88
N ILE A 240 7.97 -16.88 -8.87
CA ILE A 240 7.59 -15.48 -8.74
C ILE A 240 6.23 -15.30 -9.41
N ALA A 241 5.38 -14.46 -8.83
CA ALA A 241 4.08 -14.08 -9.38
C ALA A 241 4.06 -12.58 -9.67
N ASN A 242 3.11 -12.15 -10.51
CA ASN A 242 2.88 -10.73 -10.74
C ASN A 242 2.55 -10.04 -9.41
N GLN A 243 3.07 -8.84 -9.23
CA GLN A 243 2.98 -8.07 -8.00
C GLN A 243 2.60 -6.63 -8.32
N SER A 244 1.88 -6.00 -7.40
CA SER A 244 1.57 -4.57 -7.46
C SER A 244 2.03 -3.90 -6.19
N PHE A 245 2.52 -2.68 -6.30
CA PHE A 245 2.88 -1.81 -5.18
C PHE A 245 2.13 -0.49 -5.32
N ASP A 246 1.72 0.06 -4.18
CA ASP A 246 1.19 1.42 -4.09
C ASP A 246 2.15 2.21 -3.20
N ILE A 247 2.57 3.37 -3.67
CA ILE A 247 3.54 4.24 -3.00
C ILE A 247 3.07 5.68 -3.16
N ASP A 248 3.21 6.45 -2.11
CA ASP A 248 2.96 7.89 -2.17
C ASP A 248 4.10 8.56 -2.92
N GLU A 249 3.79 9.59 -3.71
CA GLU A 249 4.80 10.33 -4.46
C GLU A 249 5.90 10.95 -3.57
N ASN A 250 6.92 11.54 -4.18
CA ASN A 250 8.07 12.12 -3.47
C ASN A 250 8.90 11.11 -2.65
N LEU A 251 8.56 9.81 -2.70
CA LEU A 251 9.29 8.71 -2.08
C LEU A 251 9.94 7.80 -3.12
N ALA A 252 11.21 7.45 -2.90
CA ALA A 252 11.92 6.52 -3.80
C ALA A 252 11.73 5.04 -3.44
N ALA A 253 11.53 4.72 -2.16
CA ALA A 253 11.54 3.33 -1.69
C ALA A 253 10.16 2.67 -1.88
N VAL A 254 10.08 1.67 -2.77
CA VAL A 254 8.82 1.02 -3.14
C VAL A 254 8.49 -0.14 -2.22
N GLY A 255 9.35 -1.13 -2.15
CA GLY A 255 9.02 -2.36 -1.42
C GLY A 255 10.00 -3.48 -1.64
N THR A 256 9.59 -4.69 -1.26
CA THR A 256 10.40 -5.91 -1.38
C THR A 256 9.75 -6.85 -2.37
N ILE A 257 10.50 -7.30 -3.37
CA ILE A 257 10.03 -8.26 -4.37
C ILE A 257 9.95 -9.65 -3.72
N ALA A 258 8.78 -10.28 -3.78
CA ALA A 258 8.55 -11.61 -3.24
C ALA A 258 8.76 -12.71 -4.30
N ALA A 259 9.63 -13.66 -4.00
CA ALA A 259 9.80 -14.90 -4.76
C ALA A 259 10.27 -16.03 -3.82
N THR A 260 10.11 -17.29 -4.26
CA THR A 260 10.58 -18.47 -3.52
C THR A 260 11.44 -19.37 -4.40
N GLY A 261 12.48 -19.97 -3.82
CA GLY A 261 13.37 -20.92 -4.48
C GLY A 261 14.64 -21.10 -3.66
N ASP A 262 15.62 -21.80 -4.21
CA ASP A 262 16.99 -21.78 -3.68
C ASP A 262 17.59 -20.36 -3.84
N THR A 263 18.79 -20.11 -3.32
CA THR A 263 19.39 -18.75 -3.22
C THR A 263 19.13 -17.89 -4.48
N LEU A 264 18.40 -16.78 -4.32
CA LEU A 264 17.82 -16.00 -5.42
C LEU A 264 18.62 -14.74 -5.74
N THR A 265 18.75 -14.43 -7.03
CA THR A 265 19.22 -13.14 -7.54
C THR A 265 18.11 -12.49 -8.35
N TYR A 266 17.83 -11.21 -8.08
CA TYR A 266 16.76 -10.45 -8.73
C TYR A 266 17.36 -9.46 -9.74
N THR A 267 16.71 -9.29 -10.88
CA THR A 267 17.15 -8.35 -11.92
C THR A 267 15.93 -7.74 -12.61
N ILE A 268 15.93 -6.42 -12.78
CA ILE A 268 14.97 -5.73 -13.65
C ILE A 268 15.40 -6.00 -15.09
N THR A 269 14.60 -6.76 -15.84
CA THR A 269 14.96 -7.22 -17.18
C THR A 269 14.12 -6.57 -18.28
N GLY A 270 13.03 -5.90 -17.93
CA GLY A 270 12.16 -5.23 -18.88
C GLY A 270 11.08 -4.39 -18.18
N GLY A 271 10.02 -4.10 -18.93
CA GLY A 271 9.02 -3.09 -18.59
C GLY A 271 9.32 -1.74 -19.27
N ALA A 272 8.27 -0.98 -19.56
CA ALA A 272 8.41 0.31 -20.22
C ALA A 272 9.23 1.30 -19.37
N ASP A 273 9.11 1.18 -18.04
CA ASP A 273 9.68 2.10 -17.06
C ASP A 273 10.94 1.59 -16.37
N SER A 274 11.49 0.47 -16.86
CA SER A 274 12.63 -0.25 -16.26
C SER A 274 13.84 0.63 -15.91
N ALA A 275 14.08 1.69 -16.69
CA ALA A 275 15.21 2.60 -16.50
C ALA A 275 15.04 3.58 -15.33
N MET A 276 13.83 3.67 -14.74
CA MET A 276 13.52 4.53 -13.61
C MET A 276 13.70 3.84 -12.26
N PHE A 277 13.98 2.54 -12.26
CA PHE A 277 14.06 1.71 -11.06
C PHE A 277 15.43 1.05 -10.90
N GLN A 278 15.69 0.70 -9.66
CA GLN A 278 16.84 -0.10 -9.24
C GLN A 278 16.41 -1.10 -8.17
N ILE A 279 17.15 -2.20 -8.08
CA ILE A 279 17.07 -3.12 -6.94
C ILE A 279 18.22 -2.78 -6.00
N THR A 280 17.89 -2.39 -4.78
CA THR A 280 18.84 -2.15 -3.69
C THR A 280 18.88 -3.36 -2.75
N GLY A 281 20.04 -3.61 -2.15
CA GLY A 281 20.25 -4.81 -1.35
C GLY A 281 20.05 -6.09 -2.18
N ASP A 282 19.30 -7.05 -1.64
CA ASP A 282 19.05 -8.34 -2.29
C ASP A 282 17.79 -8.33 -3.16
N ASN A 283 16.71 -7.66 -2.71
CA ASN A 283 15.40 -7.70 -3.34
C ASN A 283 14.51 -6.46 -3.06
N GLN A 284 15.08 -5.34 -2.64
CA GLN A 284 14.31 -4.11 -2.41
C GLN A 284 14.19 -3.31 -3.72
N LEU A 285 12.97 -3.05 -4.17
CA LEU A 285 12.68 -2.20 -5.33
C LEU A 285 12.63 -0.74 -4.90
N SER A 286 13.25 0.13 -5.69
CA SER A 286 13.29 1.58 -5.48
C SER A 286 13.30 2.31 -6.82
N PHE A 287 12.68 3.48 -6.87
CA PHE A 287 12.94 4.45 -7.93
C PHE A 287 14.39 4.97 -7.82
N ILE A 288 14.94 5.41 -8.95
CA ILE A 288 16.23 6.11 -9.03
C ILE A 288 16.06 7.58 -8.64
N ALA A 289 14.96 8.21 -9.07
CA ALA A 289 14.53 9.53 -8.67
C ALA A 289 13.07 9.42 -8.16
N PRO A 290 12.72 10.06 -7.02
CA PRO A 290 11.33 10.04 -6.54
C PRO A 290 10.35 10.46 -7.64
N PRO A 291 9.19 9.78 -7.75
CA PRO A 291 8.16 10.16 -8.70
C PRO A 291 7.42 11.41 -8.21
N ASP A 292 6.79 12.10 -9.16
CA ASP A 292 5.93 13.29 -9.01
C ASP A 292 4.63 12.94 -9.74
N HIS A 293 3.51 12.96 -9.03
CA HIS A 293 2.22 12.50 -9.53
C HIS A 293 1.62 13.49 -10.53
N GLU A 294 1.85 14.79 -10.36
CA GLU A 294 1.34 15.88 -11.22
C GLU A 294 2.12 15.96 -12.53
N ASN A 295 3.37 15.49 -12.54
CA ASN A 295 4.18 15.32 -13.73
C ASN A 295 4.71 13.87 -13.87
N PRO A 296 3.83 12.92 -14.25
CA PRO A 296 4.17 11.51 -14.31
C PRO A 296 5.34 11.24 -15.27
N GLY A 297 6.35 10.52 -14.78
CA GLY A 297 7.49 10.10 -15.58
C GLY A 297 7.24 8.84 -16.41
N ASP A 298 6.18 8.08 -16.12
CA ASP A 298 5.90 6.77 -16.71
C ASP A 298 5.61 6.82 -18.23
N ASP A 299 5.83 5.69 -18.90
CA ASP A 299 5.36 5.46 -20.26
C ASP A 299 3.84 5.28 -20.28
N GLY A 300 3.12 6.37 -20.41
CA GLY A 300 1.66 6.35 -20.43
C GLY A 300 1.04 7.59 -19.81
N GLY A 301 1.78 8.25 -18.92
CA GLY A 301 1.34 9.41 -18.15
C GLY A 301 0.18 9.08 -17.23
N ASN A 302 0.14 7.85 -16.70
CA ASN A 302 -1.00 7.32 -15.95
C ASN A 302 -0.67 7.01 -14.47
N ASN A 303 0.55 7.35 -14.00
CA ASN A 303 1.04 7.07 -12.66
C ASN A 303 1.12 5.58 -12.30
N VAL A 304 1.16 4.70 -13.29
CA VAL A 304 1.39 3.26 -13.15
C VAL A 304 2.65 2.90 -13.92
N TYR A 305 3.69 2.49 -13.20
CA TYR A 305 4.98 2.15 -13.76
C TYR A 305 5.10 0.64 -13.97
N ASP A 306 5.39 0.22 -15.20
CA ASP A 306 5.40 -1.17 -15.64
C ASP A 306 6.83 -1.74 -15.67
N LEU A 307 7.05 -2.82 -14.92
CA LEU A 307 8.34 -3.52 -14.78
C LEU A 307 8.22 -5.01 -15.11
N THR A 308 9.30 -5.60 -15.60
CA THR A 308 9.47 -7.06 -15.66
C THR A 308 10.69 -7.44 -14.84
N ILE A 309 10.48 -8.32 -13.85
CA ILE A 309 11.55 -8.84 -13.00
C ILE A 309 11.87 -10.27 -13.39
N THR A 310 13.16 -10.58 -13.53
CA THR A 310 13.66 -11.95 -13.61
C THR A 310 14.34 -12.33 -12.31
N VAL A 311 14.00 -13.51 -11.79
CA VAL A 311 14.63 -14.11 -10.62
C VAL A 311 15.35 -15.37 -11.06
N VAL A 312 16.62 -15.50 -10.68
CA VAL A 312 17.49 -16.64 -11.01
C VAL A 312 17.95 -17.30 -9.71
N ASP A 313 17.87 -18.62 -9.62
CA ASP A 313 18.47 -19.37 -8.50
C ASP A 313 19.99 -19.55 -8.67
N ASN A 314 20.66 -20.03 -7.63
CA ASN A 314 22.09 -20.33 -7.66
C ASN A 314 22.47 -21.55 -8.52
N ASN A 315 21.50 -22.22 -9.13
CA ASN A 315 21.66 -23.37 -10.02
C ASN A 315 21.32 -23.02 -11.48
N GLY A 316 21.04 -21.74 -11.77
CA GLY A 316 20.84 -21.16 -13.09
C GLY A 316 19.42 -21.27 -13.66
N ALA A 317 18.44 -21.82 -12.93
CA ALA A 317 17.06 -21.76 -13.39
C ALA A 317 16.45 -20.40 -13.07
N ALA A 318 15.52 -19.95 -13.91
CA ALA A 318 14.98 -18.60 -13.86
C ALA A 318 13.46 -18.58 -14.07
N ALA A 319 12.82 -17.58 -13.46
CA ALA A 319 11.42 -17.23 -13.70
C ALA A 319 11.27 -15.72 -13.82
N SER A 320 10.16 -15.25 -14.39
CA SER A 320 9.89 -13.82 -14.54
C SER A 320 8.43 -13.50 -14.26
N ALA A 321 8.19 -12.28 -13.80
CA ALA A 321 6.86 -11.74 -13.53
C ALA A 321 6.82 -10.25 -13.83
N ASP A 322 5.62 -9.77 -14.11
CA ASP A 322 5.35 -8.34 -14.30
C ASP A 322 5.03 -7.70 -12.94
N LEU A 323 5.56 -6.50 -12.74
CA LEU A 323 5.38 -5.70 -11.54
C LEU A 323 4.81 -4.34 -11.93
N ASP A 324 3.74 -3.94 -11.27
CA ASP A 324 3.11 -2.63 -11.46
C ASP A 324 3.36 -1.79 -10.19
N VAL A 325 3.79 -0.54 -10.35
CA VAL A 325 3.96 0.40 -9.23
C VAL A 325 3.05 1.60 -9.46
N THR A 326 1.99 1.73 -8.67
CA THR A 326 1.08 2.88 -8.69
C THR A 326 1.61 3.96 -7.75
N VAL A 327 1.70 5.19 -8.26
CA VAL A 327 2.02 6.37 -7.46
C VAL A 327 0.73 7.06 -7.04
N ASN A 328 0.55 7.30 -5.73
CA ASN A 328 -0.58 8.04 -5.19
C ASN A 328 -0.27 9.53 -5.11
N ASN A 329 -1.26 10.36 -5.44
CA ASN A 329 -1.25 11.81 -5.20
C ASN A 329 -1.30 12.10 -3.69
N ILE A 330 -0.49 13.05 -3.24
CA ILE A 330 -0.58 13.60 -1.87
C ILE A 330 -0.87 15.11 -1.95
N THR A 331 -2.05 15.47 -1.46
CA THR A 331 -2.53 16.85 -1.41
C THR A 331 -2.12 17.55 -0.12
N ALA A 332 -2.00 18.87 -0.18
CA ALA A 332 -1.84 19.74 1.00
C ALA A 332 -2.89 20.86 1.00
N SER A 333 -3.15 21.43 2.18
CA SER A 333 -4.06 22.57 2.33
C SER A 333 -3.31 23.87 2.60
N ILE A 334 -3.91 24.99 2.16
CA ILE A 334 -3.44 26.35 2.44
C ILE A 334 -4.61 27.12 3.03
N THR A 335 -4.45 27.65 4.23
CA THR A 335 -5.52 28.34 4.95
C THR A 335 -5.08 29.66 5.53
N GLY A 336 -6.03 30.57 5.68
CA GLY A 336 -5.83 31.87 6.30
C GLY A 336 -7.14 32.60 6.52
N THR A 337 -7.03 33.82 7.03
CA THR A 337 -8.15 34.67 7.36
C THR A 337 -7.99 36.09 6.82
N VAL A 338 -9.12 36.76 6.60
CA VAL A 338 -9.18 38.19 6.31
C VAL A 338 -9.91 38.88 7.45
N PHE A 339 -9.27 39.86 8.09
CA PHE A 339 -9.85 40.55 9.25
C PHE A 339 -9.34 41.98 9.43
N VAL A 340 -10.08 42.77 10.20
CA VAL A 340 -9.65 44.11 10.62
C VAL A 340 -8.70 44.02 11.81
N ASP A 341 -7.42 44.30 11.57
CA ASP A 341 -6.36 44.40 12.58
C ASP A 341 -6.39 45.81 13.21
N ALA A 342 -7.11 45.91 14.32
CA ALA A 342 -7.48 47.20 14.91
C ALA A 342 -6.34 47.80 15.76
N ASP A 343 -5.45 46.96 16.28
CA ASP A 343 -4.34 47.37 17.13
C ASP A 343 -2.94 47.22 16.47
N GLY A 344 -2.88 46.59 15.31
CA GLY A 344 -1.72 46.51 14.43
C GLY A 344 -0.71 45.45 14.84
N ASP A 345 -1.14 44.42 15.58
CA ASP A 345 -0.25 43.35 16.05
C ASP A 345 -0.14 42.16 15.09
N GLY A 346 -1.01 42.11 14.06
CA GLY A 346 -1.03 41.08 13.04
C GLY A 346 -1.63 39.75 13.48
N LEU A 347 -2.32 39.70 14.62
CA LEU A 347 -3.02 38.52 15.14
C LEU A 347 -4.51 38.79 15.21
N PHE A 348 -5.33 37.78 14.86
CA PHE A 348 -6.77 37.93 14.98
C PHE A 348 -7.25 37.82 16.43
N ASP A 349 -7.60 38.96 17.01
CA ASP A 349 -8.12 39.03 18.38
C ASP A 349 -9.65 38.96 18.43
N GLY A 350 -10.14 37.74 18.62
CA GLY A 350 -11.56 37.46 18.77
C GLY A 350 -12.24 38.32 19.86
N GLY A 351 -13.06 39.28 19.42
CA GLY A 351 -13.88 40.16 20.30
C GLY A 351 -13.48 41.64 20.30
N THR A 352 -12.25 41.98 19.88
CA THR A 352 -11.83 43.37 19.60
C THR A 352 -11.83 43.66 18.10
N GLU A 353 -11.67 42.61 17.30
CA GLU A 353 -11.51 42.65 15.86
C GLU A 353 -12.65 41.96 15.12
N THR A 354 -12.77 42.24 13.83
CA THR A 354 -13.86 41.74 13.01
C THR A 354 -13.30 41.09 11.77
N ALA A 355 -13.56 39.80 11.64
CA ALA A 355 -13.30 39.06 10.42
C ALA A 355 -14.22 39.54 9.28
N ILE A 356 -13.73 39.43 8.05
CA ILE A 356 -14.39 39.97 6.87
C ILE A 356 -14.79 38.81 5.95
N ASP A 357 -16.07 38.48 5.95
CA ASP A 357 -16.65 37.54 4.98
C ASP A 357 -16.87 38.23 3.62
N GLY A 358 -16.87 37.46 2.54
CA GLY A 358 -17.19 37.90 1.17
C GLY A 358 -16.00 38.42 0.37
N VAL A 359 -14.77 38.28 0.86
CA VAL A 359 -13.54 38.69 0.20
C VAL A 359 -13.05 37.57 -0.70
N THR A 360 -12.72 37.88 -1.96
CA THR A 360 -12.14 36.88 -2.87
C THR A 360 -10.63 36.80 -2.64
N VAL A 361 -10.15 35.58 -2.39
CA VAL A 361 -8.72 35.24 -2.38
C VAL A 361 -8.46 34.32 -3.56
N GLU A 362 -7.48 34.66 -4.38
CA GLU A 362 -7.05 33.86 -5.53
C GLU A 362 -5.78 33.08 -5.16
N LEU A 363 -5.73 31.80 -5.57
CA LEU A 363 -4.53 30.98 -5.55
C LEU A 363 -3.89 31.01 -6.94
N LEU A 364 -2.60 31.34 -6.99
CA LEU A 364 -1.81 31.37 -8.21
C LEU A 364 -0.67 30.37 -8.16
N ASP A 365 -0.38 29.76 -9.31
CA ASP A 365 0.78 28.90 -9.50
C ASP A 365 2.09 29.71 -9.66
N SER A 366 3.21 29.00 -9.81
CA SER A 366 4.53 29.59 -10.06
C SER A 366 4.62 30.39 -11.38
N ALA A 367 3.70 30.18 -12.32
CA ALA A 367 3.58 30.93 -13.57
C ALA A 367 2.69 32.19 -13.43
N LEU A 368 2.18 32.48 -12.23
CA LEU A 368 1.26 33.58 -11.92
C LEU A 368 -0.10 33.46 -12.61
N MET A 369 -0.52 32.24 -12.92
CA MET A 369 -1.86 31.94 -13.40
C MET A 369 -2.75 31.64 -12.20
N VAL A 370 -3.96 32.22 -12.16
CA VAL A 370 -4.96 31.85 -11.16
C VAL A 370 -5.41 30.42 -11.44
N ILE A 371 -5.17 29.53 -10.48
CA ILE A 371 -5.54 28.11 -10.55
C ILE A 371 -6.78 27.81 -9.71
N ASP A 372 -7.02 28.59 -8.66
CA ASP A 372 -8.23 28.52 -7.86
C ASP A 372 -8.58 29.87 -7.20
N ASN A 373 -9.78 29.99 -6.64
CA ASN A 373 -10.20 31.13 -5.82
C ASN A 373 -11.21 30.67 -4.77
N ASP A 374 -11.11 31.23 -3.58
CA ASP A 374 -12.09 31.05 -2.51
C ASP A 374 -12.65 32.42 -2.08
N VAL A 375 -13.84 32.41 -1.51
CA VAL A 375 -14.49 33.61 -0.98
C VAL A 375 -14.65 33.44 0.51
N THR A 376 -14.07 34.36 1.27
CA THR A 376 -14.03 34.26 2.72
C THR A 376 -15.42 34.08 3.32
N SER A 377 -15.54 33.15 4.26
CA SER A 377 -16.78 32.87 4.95
C SER A 377 -16.51 32.33 6.36
N MET A 378 -17.57 32.10 7.13
CA MET A 378 -17.47 31.54 8.49
C MET A 378 -16.57 32.35 9.42
N GLY A 379 -16.53 33.69 9.25
CA GLY A 379 -15.66 34.56 10.01
C GLY A 379 -14.32 34.78 9.33
N GLY A 380 -14.35 35.16 8.05
CA GLY A 380 -13.20 35.62 7.28
C GLY A 380 -12.25 34.54 6.79
N VAL A 381 -12.58 33.27 6.96
CA VAL A 381 -11.69 32.14 6.61
C VAL A 381 -11.75 31.87 5.11
N TYR A 382 -10.59 31.58 4.52
CA TYR A 382 -10.45 30.99 3.19
C TYR A 382 -9.57 29.74 3.25
N ALA A 383 -9.76 28.82 2.31
CA ALA A 383 -8.98 27.58 2.22
C ALA A 383 -8.81 27.09 0.79
N PHE A 384 -7.64 26.51 0.50
CA PHE A 384 -7.34 25.80 -0.74
C PHE A 384 -6.85 24.40 -0.44
N GLU A 385 -7.17 23.47 -1.33
CA GLU A 385 -6.56 22.13 -1.40
C GLU A 385 -5.76 22.09 -2.71
N VAL A 386 -4.49 21.72 -2.63
CA VAL A 386 -3.58 21.67 -3.78
C VAL A 386 -3.03 20.27 -3.97
N ASP A 387 -2.88 19.87 -5.23
CA ASP A 387 -2.31 18.57 -5.59
C ASP A 387 -0.79 18.55 -5.32
N ASP A 388 -0.01 19.52 -5.82
CA ASP A 388 1.44 19.55 -5.60
C ASP A 388 1.78 20.15 -4.21
N GLU A 389 2.06 19.26 -3.26
CA GLU A 389 2.42 19.56 -1.86
C GLU A 389 3.87 20.09 -1.66
N LEU A 390 4.66 20.22 -2.73
CA LEU A 390 6.04 20.75 -2.71
C LEU A 390 6.22 22.01 -3.58
N ALA A 391 5.14 22.50 -4.18
CA ALA A 391 5.16 23.67 -5.06
C ALA A 391 5.19 25.01 -4.31
N THR A 392 5.57 26.04 -5.07
CA THR A 392 5.44 27.44 -4.70
C THR A 392 4.13 28.02 -5.24
N TYR A 393 3.35 28.62 -4.34
CA TYR A 393 2.08 29.27 -4.65
C TYR A 393 2.08 30.74 -4.27
N ARG A 394 1.12 31.49 -4.80
CA ARG A 394 0.78 32.82 -4.32
C ARG A 394 -0.68 32.94 -3.95
N LEU A 395 -0.92 33.70 -2.90
CA LEU A 395 -2.25 34.09 -2.45
C LEU A 395 -2.41 35.57 -2.79
N ARG A 396 -3.51 35.92 -3.44
CA ARG A 396 -3.84 37.30 -3.79
C ARG A 396 -5.24 37.65 -3.34
N GLU A 397 -5.34 38.63 -2.48
CA GLU A 397 -6.61 39.18 -2.04
C GLU A 397 -7.16 40.22 -3.03
N SER A 398 -8.48 40.25 -3.19
CA SER A 398 -9.18 41.40 -3.75
C SER A 398 -9.57 42.35 -2.62
N GLN A 399 -8.81 43.43 -2.46
CA GLN A 399 -9.05 44.49 -1.48
C GLN A 399 -10.55 44.75 -1.19
N PRO A 400 -11.05 44.40 0.01
CA PRO A 400 -12.43 44.68 0.39
C PRO A 400 -12.70 46.18 0.48
N THR A 401 -13.90 46.58 0.07
CA THR A 401 -14.36 47.98 0.20
C THR A 401 -14.89 48.28 1.61
N GLY A 402 -14.57 49.46 2.13
CA GLY A 402 -15.00 49.91 3.48
C GLY A 402 -13.94 49.77 4.56
N VAL A 403 -12.78 49.24 4.19
CA VAL A 403 -11.56 49.17 4.99
C VAL A 403 -10.39 49.71 4.14
N ASP A 404 -9.31 50.10 4.80
CA ASP A 404 -8.06 50.48 4.16
C ASP A 404 -7.10 49.28 4.19
N ASP A 405 -6.42 49.02 3.07
CA ASP A 405 -5.41 47.95 2.92
C ASP A 405 -4.42 47.88 4.09
N GLY A 406 -4.39 46.72 4.76
CA GLY A 406 -3.50 46.46 5.89
C GLY A 406 -2.25 45.68 5.49
N ALA A 407 -1.74 44.87 6.41
CA ALA A 407 -0.54 44.07 6.18
C ALA A 407 -0.91 42.63 5.85
N ALA A 408 -0.24 42.03 4.86
CA ALA A 408 -0.24 40.58 4.74
C ALA A 408 0.65 39.99 5.85
N ILE A 409 0.17 38.93 6.48
CA ILE A 409 0.87 38.14 7.48
C ILE A 409 1.14 36.78 6.88
N VAL A 410 2.43 36.42 6.89
CA VAL A 410 2.91 35.15 6.38
C VAL A 410 2.78 34.12 7.49
N GLY A 411 2.11 33.02 7.16
CA GLY A 411 1.79 31.96 8.09
C GLY A 411 2.95 31.01 8.39
N ASP A 412 2.60 29.84 8.93
CA ASP A 412 3.52 28.75 9.23
C ASP A 412 3.21 27.54 8.34
N ALA A 413 4.26 26.86 7.90
CA ALA A 413 4.16 25.66 7.06
C ALA A 413 3.73 24.42 7.85
N ASP A 414 3.76 24.43 9.20
CA ASP A 414 3.37 23.26 10.01
C ASP A 414 2.06 23.43 10.81
N GLY A 415 1.41 24.60 10.75
CA GLY A 415 0.16 24.91 11.44
C GLY A 415 0.20 24.78 12.98
N ASN A 416 1.38 24.74 13.59
CA ASN A 416 1.58 24.57 15.04
C ASN A 416 1.36 25.89 15.82
N GLY A 417 1.33 27.04 15.12
CA GLY A 417 1.11 28.34 15.75
C GLY A 417 2.27 28.78 16.66
N THR A 418 3.47 28.23 16.46
CA THR A 418 4.67 28.63 17.22
C THR A 418 5.28 29.90 16.64
N THR A 419 4.93 31.03 17.25
CA THR A 419 5.59 32.32 16.99
C THR A 419 7.12 32.19 16.99
N GLY A 420 7.76 32.40 15.83
CA GLY A 420 9.22 32.45 15.68
C GLY A 420 9.88 31.27 14.95
N GLU A 421 9.13 30.30 14.42
CA GLU A 421 9.64 29.38 13.39
C GLU A 421 9.99 30.15 12.09
N PRO A 422 10.85 29.59 11.21
CA PRO A 422 11.16 30.22 9.94
C PRO A 422 9.88 30.34 9.11
N ILE A 423 9.37 31.56 9.02
CA ILE A 423 8.33 31.99 8.07
C ILE A 423 8.62 31.36 6.70
N ASP A 424 7.75 30.45 6.25
CA ASP A 424 7.90 29.80 4.94
C ASP A 424 7.13 30.58 3.85
N GLY A 425 7.51 31.84 3.69
CA GLY A 425 6.81 32.73 2.78
C GLY A 425 7.44 34.10 2.64
N SER A 426 6.93 34.85 1.67
CA SER A 426 7.36 36.22 1.39
C SER A 426 6.18 37.09 0.99
N ILE A 427 6.09 38.26 1.63
CA ILE A 427 5.12 39.30 1.27
C ILE A 427 5.61 39.97 -0.03
N ILE A 428 4.78 39.90 -1.07
CA ILE A 428 5.01 40.58 -2.35
C ILE A 428 4.41 41.98 -2.30
N SER A 429 3.20 42.09 -1.76
CA SER A 429 2.50 43.34 -1.45
C SER A 429 1.52 43.08 -0.29
N SER A 430 0.87 44.13 0.21
CA SER A 430 -0.18 44.01 1.22
C SER A 430 -1.35 43.11 0.79
N ASN A 431 -1.66 43.04 -0.51
CA ASN A 431 -2.69 42.16 -1.08
C ASN A 431 -2.11 40.87 -1.73
N GLU A 432 -0.80 40.60 -1.63
CA GLU A 432 -0.21 39.42 -2.29
C GLU A 432 0.96 38.83 -1.50
N MET A 433 0.89 37.53 -1.21
CA MET A 433 1.96 36.78 -0.54
C MET A 433 2.30 35.50 -1.31
N GLN A 434 3.51 35.01 -1.10
CA GLN A 434 4.03 33.78 -1.72
C GLN A 434 4.44 32.80 -0.62
N LEU A 435 4.15 31.52 -0.81
CA LEU A 435 4.59 30.42 0.06
C LEU A 435 5.15 29.26 -0.76
N THR A 436 5.96 28.42 -0.13
CA THR A 436 6.39 27.13 -0.70
C THR A 436 6.00 26.03 0.25
N LEU A 437 5.25 25.05 -0.24
CA LEU A 437 4.87 23.91 0.57
C LEU A 437 6.04 22.93 0.70
N THR A 438 6.05 22.18 1.80
CA THR A 438 7.13 21.25 2.15
C THR A 438 6.61 19.84 2.47
N GLY A 439 5.43 19.49 1.95
CA GLY A 439 4.75 18.21 2.19
C GLY A 439 3.87 18.23 3.44
N VAL A 440 3.42 19.42 3.85
CA VAL A 440 2.61 19.66 5.05
C VAL A 440 1.61 20.79 4.80
N ASP A 441 0.52 20.78 5.57
CA ASP A 441 -0.53 21.80 5.52
C ASP A 441 -0.03 23.17 5.99
N ALA A 442 -0.34 24.21 5.22
CA ALA A 442 0.00 25.60 5.49
C ALA A 442 -1.19 26.35 6.12
N ALA A 443 -0.94 27.08 7.20
CA ALA A 443 -1.96 27.83 7.93
C ALA A 443 -1.48 29.22 8.33
N ASP A 444 -2.42 30.06 8.77
CA ASP A 444 -2.19 31.43 9.27
C ASP A 444 -1.62 32.40 8.22
N TYR A 445 -1.95 32.19 6.93
CA TYR A 445 -1.65 33.13 5.85
C TYR A 445 -2.69 34.24 5.84
N ASP A 446 -2.57 35.20 6.75
CA ASP A 446 -3.64 36.18 6.95
C ASP A 446 -3.46 37.45 6.11
N PHE A 447 -4.58 38.02 5.67
CA PHE A 447 -4.63 39.38 5.16
C PHE A 447 -5.30 40.28 6.20
N THR A 448 -4.55 41.26 6.70
CA THR A 448 -5.10 42.23 7.63
C THR A 448 -5.59 43.48 6.94
N GLU A 449 -6.60 44.10 7.54
CA GLU A 449 -7.24 45.30 7.06
C GLU A 449 -7.29 46.37 8.15
N VAL A 450 -7.20 47.63 7.77
CA VAL A 450 -7.28 48.76 8.69
C VAL A 450 -8.69 49.35 8.65
N GLY A 451 -9.37 49.28 9.79
CA GLY A 451 -10.72 49.82 9.91
C GLY A 451 -10.76 51.35 9.78
N GLN A 452 -11.66 51.85 8.94
CA GLN A 452 -11.82 53.29 8.70
C GLN A 452 -12.58 54.00 9.84
N ALA A 453 -12.36 55.30 9.99
CA ALA A 453 -13.20 56.13 10.87
C ALA A 453 -14.62 56.26 10.30
N VAL A 454 -15.63 56.36 11.17
CA VAL A 454 -17.03 56.58 10.75
C VAL A 454 -17.19 57.93 10.07
N GLN A 455 -17.91 57.94 8.95
CA GLN A 455 -18.12 59.08 8.07
C GLN A 455 -19.59 59.51 7.97
N ALA A 456 -19.84 60.65 7.33
CA ALA A 456 -21.20 61.09 7.05
C ALA A 456 -21.83 60.19 5.97
N GLY A 457 -23.01 59.66 6.25
CA GLY A 457 -23.71 58.69 5.39
C GLY A 457 -23.63 57.25 5.90
N ASP A 458 -22.79 56.96 6.89
CA ASP A 458 -22.62 55.61 7.42
C ASP A 458 -23.75 55.22 8.38
N THR A 459 -24.31 56.20 9.10
CA THR A 459 -25.38 55.98 10.08
C THR A 459 -26.54 56.94 9.85
N ALA A 460 -27.69 56.60 10.45
CA ALA A 460 -28.84 57.46 10.49
C ALA A 460 -29.34 57.65 11.92
N THR A 461 -30.00 58.80 12.17
CA THR A 461 -30.58 59.08 13.49
C THR A 461 -31.65 58.04 13.84
N ILE A 462 -31.89 57.82 15.13
CA ILE A 462 -33.01 56.97 15.58
C ILE A 462 -34.39 57.39 15.06
N GLY A 463 -34.54 58.65 14.61
CA GLY A 463 -35.77 59.13 13.96
C GLY A 463 -35.95 58.68 12.51
N PHE A 464 -34.85 58.40 11.81
CA PHE A 464 -34.91 57.83 10.45
C PHE A 464 -35.51 56.43 10.48
N TRP A 465 -34.95 55.55 11.32
CA TRP A 465 -35.36 54.16 11.44
C TRP A 465 -36.83 53.99 11.86
N GLN A 466 -37.41 54.96 12.58
CA GLN A 466 -38.83 54.97 12.94
C GLN A 466 -39.74 55.44 11.81
N ASN A 467 -39.26 56.30 10.90
CA ASN A 467 -40.09 56.94 9.89
C ASN A 467 -40.43 55.99 8.73
N LYS A 468 -41.27 56.45 7.79
CA LYS A 468 -41.74 55.62 6.66
C LYS A 468 -40.59 55.01 5.85
N ASN A 469 -39.50 55.74 5.64
CA ASN A 469 -38.37 55.29 4.83
C ASN A 469 -37.52 54.26 5.59
N GLY A 470 -37.20 54.52 6.85
CA GLY A 470 -36.46 53.55 7.67
C GLY A 470 -37.22 52.25 7.86
N GLN A 471 -38.54 52.32 8.04
CA GLN A 471 -39.39 51.12 8.19
C GLN A 471 -39.47 50.33 6.89
N ALA A 472 -39.61 51.00 5.74
CA ALA A 472 -39.58 50.33 4.44
C ALA A 472 -38.22 49.64 4.17
N LEU A 473 -37.11 50.22 4.65
CA LEU A 473 -35.80 49.59 4.55
C LEU A 473 -35.69 48.37 5.47
N ILE A 474 -36.12 48.47 6.74
CA ILE A 474 -36.12 47.34 7.69
C ILE A 474 -36.97 46.17 7.16
N GLU A 475 -38.18 46.45 6.66
CA GLU A 475 -39.06 45.44 6.06
C GLU A 475 -38.40 44.72 4.87
N GLN A 476 -37.59 45.43 4.06
CA GLN A 476 -36.84 44.82 2.95
C GLN A 476 -35.74 43.85 3.38
N GLY A 477 -35.23 43.97 4.62
CA GLY A 477 -34.24 43.03 5.16
C GLY A 477 -34.77 41.60 5.35
N GLY A 478 -36.10 41.45 5.43
CA GLY A 478 -36.76 40.14 5.46
C GLY A 478 -36.25 39.20 6.57
N SER A 479 -36.28 37.90 6.30
CA SER A 479 -35.80 36.87 7.23
C SER A 479 -34.29 36.93 7.46
N ASN A 480 -33.51 37.40 6.49
CA ASN A 480 -32.04 37.47 6.61
C ASN A 480 -31.63 38.47 7.70
N LEU A 481 -32.28 39.64 7.74
CA LEU A 481 -32.08 40.60 8.82
C LEU A 481 -32.50 40.03 10.18
N ALA A 482 -33.67 39.38 10.25
CA ALA A 482 -34.18 38.80 11.49
C ALA A 482 -33.27 37.69 12.05
N ASN A 483 -32.77 36.81 11.18
CA ASN A 483 -31.81 35.76 11.54
C ASN A 483 -30.49 36.38 12.01
N TRP A 484 -29.91 37.31 11.25
CA TRP A 484 -28.65 37.95 11.61
C TRP A 484 -28.72 38.65 12.99
N LEU A 485 -29.80 39.37 13.27
CA LEU A 485 -30.03 40.00 14.57
C LEU A 485 -30.20 38.97 15.71
N THR A 486 -30.82 37.83 15.42
CA THR A 486 -31.00 36.75 16.40
C THR A 486 -29.66 36.09 16.72
N ASP A 487 -28.89 35.76 15.69
CA ASP A 487 -27.61 35.04 15.81
C ASP A 487 -26.55 35.91 16.51
N ASN A 488 -26.53 37.22 16.24
CA ASN A 488 -25.50 38.11 16.77
C ASN A 488 -25.91 38.83 18.06
N PHE A 489 -27.22 39.08 18.25
CA PHE A 489 -27.70 39.95 19.34
C PHE A 489 -28.87 39.35 20.13
N GLY A 490 -28.92 38.01 20.22
CA GLY A 490 -29.95 37.28 20.94
C GLY A 490 -30.09 37.65 22.42
N ASN A 491 -29.04 38.11 23.10
CA ASN A 491 -29.11 38.54 24.50
C ASN A 491 -29.84 39.88 24.65
N VAL A 492 -29.54 40.86 23.79
CA VAL A 492 -30.19 42.18 23.82
C VAL A 492 -31.62 42.12 23.34
N PHE A 493 -31.92 41.23 22.39
CA PHE A 493 -33.26 41.11 21.81
C PHE A 493 -34.03 39.89 22.31
N ALA A 494 -33.52 39.14 23.30
CA ALA A 494 -34.15 37.93 23.87
C ALA A 494 -34.64 36.92 22.80
N ASN A 495 -33.90 36.76 21.70
CA ASN A 495 -34.28 35.93 20.55
C ASN A 495 -35.67 36.26 19.96
N THR A 496 -36.17 37.50 20.16
CA THR A 496 -37.51 37.97 19.74
C THR A 496 -37.77 37.73 18.25
N PHE A 497 -36.73 37.70 17.42
CA PHE A 497 -36.83 37.56 15.97
C PHE A 497 -36.65 36.13 15.45
N THR A 498 -36.60 35.12 16.35
CA THR A 498 -36.49 33.71 15.95
C THR A 498 -37.65 33.30 15.04
N GLY A 499 -37.33 32.97 13.79
CA GLY A 499 -38.34 32.62 12.78
C GLY A 499 -39.22 33.78 12.32
N GLY A 500 -38.86 35.02 12.66
CA GLY A 500 -39.53 36.24 12.22
C GLY A 500 -38.95 36.82 10.93
N ASP A 501 -39.38 38.03 10.59
CA ASP A 501 -38.92 38.75 9.39
C ASP A 501 -38.72 40.26 9.65
N GLY A 502 -38.47 41.00 8.57
CA GLY A 502 -38.28 42.45 8.62
C GLY A 502 -39.50 43.22 9.14
N GLU A 503 -40.73 42.71 9.00
CA GLU A 503 -41.92 43.36 9.56
C GLU A 503 -41.95 43.25 11.09
N ASP A 504 -41.55 42.09 11.63
CA ASP A 504 -41.38 41.89 13.07
C ASP A 504 -40.30 42.80 13.65
N VAL A 505 -39.17 42.93 12.95
CA VAL A 505 -38.07 43.84 13.32
C VAL A 505 -38.51 45.31 13.27
N ALA A 506 -39.25 45.70 12.24
CA ALA A 506 -39.77 47.06 12.06
C ALA A 506 -40.75 47.44 13.17
N ARG A 507 -41.64 46.52 13.55
CA ARG A 507 -42.59 46.66 14.66
C ARG A 507 -41.87 46.83 15.99
N PHE A 508 -40.90 45.95 16.29
CA PHE A 508 -40.08 46.05 17.49
C PHE A 508 -39.39 47.41 17.60
N TYR A 509 -38.76 47.89 16.51
CA TYR A 509 -38.08 49.19 16.51
C TYR A 509 -39.02 50.35 16.88
N LYS A 510 -40.23 50.38 16.32
CA LYS A 510 -41.23 51.41 16.64
C LYS A 510 -41.59 51.38 18.12
N ASP A 511 -41.81 50.20 18.68
CA ASP A 511 -42.18 50.05 20.08
C ASP A 511 -41.07 50.58 21.00
N GLU A 512 -39.81 50.18 20.78
CA GLU A 512 -38.66 50.70 21.53
C GLU A 512 -38.50 52.22 21.38
N PHE A 513 -38.73 52.77 20.18
CA PHE A 513 -38.63 54.20 19.95
C PHE A 513 -39.69 55.00 20.74
N PHE A 514 -40.90 54.45 20.91
CA PHE A 514 -42.03 55.12 21.57
C PHE A 514 -42.17 54.87 23.07
N LYS A 515 -41.39 53.94 23.67
CA LYS A 515 -41.35 53.69 25.14
C LYS A 515 -41.11 54.95 26.00
N LYS A 516 -40.59 56.04 25.42
CA LYS A 516 -40.46 57.37 26.06
C LYS A 516 -41.78 57.97 26.57
N LYS A 517 -42.95 57.45 26.18
CA LYS A 517 -44.24 58.06 26.57
C LYS A 517 -44.65 57.83 28.02
N LEU A 518 -43.95 56.99 28.81
CA LEU A 518 -44.44 56.64 30.16
C LEU A 518 -43.52 56.87 31.39
N LYS A 519 -42.17 56.83 31.36
CA LYS A 519 -41.38 56.96 32.62
C LYS A 519 -39.93 57.51 32.52
N GLY A 520 -39.61 58.42 31.60
CA GLY A 520 -38.32 59.14 31.66
C GLY A 520 -37.03 58.32 31.41
N THR A 521 -37.15 57.08 30.91
CA THR A 521 -36.03 56.22 30.52
C THR A 521 -35.36 56.64 29.22
N SER A 522 -34.05 56.38 29.11
CA SER A 522 -33.24 56.59 27.90
C SER A 522 -33.63 55.62 26.77
N LYS A 523 -33.54 56.05 25.50
CA LYS A 523 -33.88 55.24 24.31
C LYS A 523 -32.75 54.27 23.88
N VAL A 524 -32.05 53.67 24.85
CA VAL A 524 -30.78 52.96 24.59
C VAL A 524 -30.99 51.76 23.68
N ASP A 525 -32.08 51.00 23.87
CA ASP A 525 -32.39 49.82 23.07
C ASP A 525 -32.64 50.21 21.58
N ALA A 526 -33.34 51.32 21.33
CA ALA A 526 -33.51 51.87 19.98
C ALA A 526 -32.23 52.48 19.38
N GLN A 527 -31.26 52.89 20.21
CA GLN A 527 -29.95 53.41 19.77
C GLN A 527 -29.00 52.26 19.40
N PHE A 528 -28.98 51.19 20.20
CA PHE A 528 -28.28 49.96 19.88
C PHE A 528 -28.81 49.38 18.57
N MET A 529 -30.13 49.21 18.47
CA MET A 529 -30.79 48.69 17.27
C MET A 529 -30.53 49.58 16.05
N ALA A 530 -30.54 50.91 16.19
CA ALA A 530 -30.21 51.80 15.06
C ALA A 530 -28.77 51.60 14.55
N THR A 531 -27.84 51.24 15.43
CA THR A 531 -26.45 50.96 15.05
C THR A 531 -26.35 49.58 14.41
N ALA A 532 -26.98 48.56 14.97
CA ALA A 532 -27.04 47.21 14.38
C ALA A 532 -27.71 47.21 12.99
N LEU A 533 -28.79 47.97 12.81
CA LEU A 533 -29.45 48.14 11.52
C LEU A 533 -28.54 48.86 10.52
N ALA A 534 -27.79 49.88 10.95
CA ALA A 534 -26.81 50.52 10.09
C ALA A 534 -25.70 49.54 9.69
N THR A 535 -25.15 48.75 10.63
CA THR A 535 -24.16 47.68 10.36
C THR A 535 -24.67 46.71 9.31
N TYR A 536 -25.89 46.19 9.45
CA TYR A 536 -26.47 45.27 8.49
C TYR A 536 -26.66 45.89 7.10
N PHE A 537 -27.32 47.05 7.04
CA PHE A 537 -27.77 47.64 5.77
C PHE A 537 -26.67 48.34 4.98
N THR A 538 -25.57 48.73 5.63
CA THR A 538 -24.41 49.33 4.95
C THR A 538 -23.43 48.29 4.43
N SER A 539 -23.53 47.04 4.87
CA SER A 539 -22.76 45.92 4.32
C SER A 539 -23.52 45.27 3.19
N SER A 540 -22.95 45.27 1.98
CA SER A 540 -23.53 44.52 0.85
C SER A 540 -23.40 43.00 1.07
N ASN A 541 -22.42 42.56 1.84
CA ASN A 541 -22.22 41.13 2.16
C ASN A 541 -23.30 40.63 3.12
N LEU A 542 -23.70 41.43 4.11
CA LEU A 542 -24.79 41.08 5.04
C LEU A 542 -26.18 41.26 4.45
N SER A 543 -26.43 42.39 3.75
CA SER A 543 -27.76 42.73 3.24
C SER A 543 -28.06 42.16 1.85
N GLY A 544 -27.09 41.52 1.19
CA GLY A 544 -27.26 40.92 -0.14
C GLY A 544 -27.40 41.95 -1.26
N GLY A 545 -26.86 43.16 -1.09
CA GLY A 545 -26.84 44.20 -2.11
C GLY A 545 -26.83 45.63 -1.55
N ASN A 546 -27.11 46.61 -2.42
CA ASN A 546 -26.90 48.03 -2.09
C ASN A 546 -28.21 48.78 -1.78
N VAL A 547 -29.17 48.11 -1.14
CA VAL A 547 -30.54 48.64 -0.95
C VAL A 547 -30.54 49.96 -0.16
N ALA A 548 -29.64 50.10 0.82
CA ALA A 548 -29.52 51.28 1.67
C ALA A 548 -28.94 52.50 0.93
N ALA A 549 -28.21 52.31 -0.17
CA ALA A 549 -27.64 53.41 -0.95
C ALA A 549 -28.74 54.36 -1.48
N SER A 550 -29.90 53.81 -1.85
CA SER A 550 -31.07 54.60 -2.28
C SER A 550 -31.68 55.47 -1.16
N TYR A 551 -31.37 55.17 0.09
CA TYR A 551 -31.77 55.92 1.28
C TYR A 551 -30.67 56.89 1.75
N GLY A 552 -29.55 56.98 1.03
CA GLY A 552 -28.44 57.89 1.31
C GLY A 552 -27.35 57.32 2.20
N PHE A 553 -27.33 56.00 2.41
CA PHE A 553 -26.25 55.35 3.14
C PHE A 553 -25.02 55.11 2.25
N ASN A 554 -23.83 55.20 2.83
CA ASN A 554 -22.63 54.65 2.20
C ASN A 554 -22.69 53.13 2.36
N VAL A 555 -22.70 52.42 1.23
CA VAL A 555 -22.70 50.94 1.22
C VAL A 555 -21.36 50.47 0.69
N THR A 556 -20.72 49.59 1.44
CA THR A 556 -19.49 48.90 1.08
C THR A 556 -19.68 47.41 1.32
N GLU A 557 -18.71 46.58 0.98
CA GLU A 557 -18.76 45.13 1.25
C GLU A 557 -18.88 44.86 2.75
N THR A 558 -18.05 45.52 3.54
CA THR A 558 -17.99 45.33 5.00
C THR A 558 -19.01 46.16 5.78
N GLY A 559 -19.54 47.23 5.18
CA GLY A 559 -20.37 48.22 5.84
C GLY A 559 -19.69 48.84 7.06
N ILE A 560 -20.50 49.47 7.92
CA ILE A 560 -19.97 50.16 9.09
C ILE A 560 -19.47 49.23 10.19
N GLY A 561 -19.67 47.91 10.05
CA GLY A 561 -19.29 46.92 11.05
C GLY A 561 -17.79 46.94 11.35
N THR A 562 -16.98 47.15 10.30
CA THR A 562 -15.51 47.19 10.35
C THR A 562 -14.95 48.56 10.70
N ASN A 563 -15.75 49.64 10.64
CA ASN A 563 -15.28 50.96 11.02
C ASN A 563 -14.88 50.99 12.51
N VAL A 564 -13.82 51.73 12.80
CA VAL A 564 -13.20 51.77 14.12
C VAL A 564 -13.58 53.03 14.88
N VAL A 565 -13.86 52.86 16.17
CA VAL A 565 -14.09 53.96 17.10
C VAL A 565 -13.31 53.72 18.39
N ASN A 566 -12.55 54.71 18.83
CA ASN A 566 -11.83 54.65 20.11
C ASN A 566 -12.80 54.54 21.31
N VAL A 567 -12.53 53.63 22.25
CA VAL A 567 -13.36 53.45 23.46
C VAL A 567 -13.14 54.55 24.52
N GLY A 568 -12.10 55.37 24.39
CA GLY A 568 -11.72 56.39 25.36
C GLY A 568 -11.49 55.80 26.75
N GLU A 569 -11.96 56.48 27.79
CA GLU A 569 -11.85 56.03 29.20
C GLU A 569 -12.84 54.90 29.56
N SER A 570 -13.50 54.28 28.58
CA SER A 570 -14.53 53.26 28.77
C SER A 570 -14.09 51.86 28.34
N GLY A 571 -12.77 51.59 28.24
CA GLY A 571 -12.25 50.31 27.78
C GLY A 571 -12.72 49.13 28.63
N GLU A 572 -12.72 49.27 29.95
CA GLU A 572 -13.15 48.24 30.90
C GLU A 572 -14.58 47.72 30.61
N ALA A 573 -15.48 48.60 30.13
CA ALA A 573 -16.86 48.23 29.80
C ALA A 573 -16.97 47.31 28.57
N PHE A 574 -15.90 47.22 27.76
CA PHE A 574 -15.80 46.37 26.59
C PHE A 574 -14.73 45.27 26.77
N GLY A 575 -14.17 45.12 27.98
CA GLY A 575 -13.14 44.12 28.25
C GLY A 575 -11.76 44.45 27.69
N VAL A 576 -11.50 45.71 27.34
CA VAL A 576 -10.24 46.18 26.74
C VAL A 576 -9.60 47.30 27.55
N ASP A 577 -8.37 47.66 27.20
CA ASP A 577 -7.71 48.83 27.79
C ASP A 577 -8.36 50.16 27.36
N ASN A 578 -8.17 51.17 28.20
CA ASN A 578 -8.63 52.52 27.85
C ASN A 578 -7.86 53.03 26.63
N ASN A 579 -8.61 53.71 25.75
CA ASN A 579 -8.15 54.23 24.47
C ASN A 579 -7.83 53.14 23.42
N THR A 580 -8.28 51.91 23.60
CA THR A 580 -8.27 50.90 22.54
C THR A 580 -9.23 51.27 21.41
N ASN A 581 -8.78 51.04 20.18
CA ASN A 581 -9.60 51.12 18.99
C ASN A 581 -10.35 49.79 18.83
N MET A 582 -11.67 49.84 18.67
CA MET A 582 -12.48 48.64 18.39
C MET A 582 -13.39 48.92 17.21
N THR A 583 -13.69 47.90 16.44
CA THR A 583 -14.71 47.98 15.37
C THR A 583 -16.10 48.21 15.97
N ILE A 584 -17.03 48.73 15.18
CA ILE A 584 -18.43 48.90 15.60
C ILE A 584 -19.07 47.55 15.91
N MET A 585 -18.80 46.52 15.09
CA MET A 585 -19.37 45.19 15.31
C MET A 585 -18.89 44.60 16.63
N SER A 586 -17.59 44.66 16.92
CA SER A 586 -17.02 44.22 18.20
C SER A 586 -17.62 44.95 19.39
N LYS A 587 -17.91 46.25 19.27
CA LYS A 587 -18.65 47.00 20.31
C LYS A 587 -20.09 46.52 20.50
N LEU A 588 -20.80 46.21 19.41
CA LEU A 588 -22.17 45.69 19.48
C LEU A 588 -22.19 44.32 20.15
N VAL A 589 -21.26 43.43 19.77
CA VAL A 589 -21.10 42.09 20.37
C VAL A 589 -20.71 42.19 21.84
N ALA A 590 -19.72 43.01 22.20
CA ALA A 590 -19.32 43.22 23.59
C ALA A 590 -20.49 43.78 24.44
N THR A 591 -21.30 44.68 23.88
CA THR A 591 -22.51 45.17 24.55
C THR A 591 -23.55 44.05 24.72
N ASN A 592 -23.73 43.20 23.70
CA ASN A 592 -24.62 42.04 23.77
C ASN A 592 -24.15 40.97 24.76
N ASN A 593 -22.84 40.85 24.95
CA ASN A 593 -22.25 39.89 25.88
C ASN A 593 -22.03 40.46 27.29
N SER A 594 -22.27 41.76 27.50
CA SER A 594 -22.08 42.39 28.80
C SER A 594 -23.07 41.82 29.83
N THR A 595 -22.54 41.21 30.89
CA THR A 595 -23.31 40.71 32.04
C THR A 595 -23.31 41.74 33.17
N ASP A 596 -24.35 41.76 34.01
CA ASP A 596 -24.28 42.54 35.25
C ASP A 596 -23.24 41.92 36.21
N THR A 597 -22.70 42.77 37.09
CA THR A 597 -21.68 42.52 38.11
C THR A 597 -21.99 41.43 39.14
N ASP A 598 -23.08 40.66 39.01
CA ASP A 598 -23.38 39.51 39.88
C ASP A 598 -23.14 38.13 39.23
N GLY A 599 -22.85 38.07 37.92
CA GLY A 599 -22.45 36.84 37.24
C GLY A 599 -23.57 35.80 37.07
N THR A 600 -24.85 36.17 37.11
CA THR A 600 -25.94 35.25 36.75
C THR A 600 -26.67 35.73 35.50
N MET A 601 -26.66 34.93 34.43
CA MET A 601 -27.55 35.11 33.29
C MET A 601 -28.65 34.06 33.33
N ASN A 602 -29.86 34.51 33.00
CA ASN A 602 -30.83 33.80 32.17
C ASN A 602 -31.53 32.59 32.80
N ASN A 603 -32.61 32.84 33.55
CA ASN A 603 -33.64 31.82 33.77
C ASN A 603 -35.01 32.37 34.23
N ASP A 604 -35.53 33.45 33.64
CA ASP A 604 -36.92 33.85 33.90
C ASP A 604 -37.81 33.79 32.65
N ALA A 605 -39.00 33.25 32.83
CA ALA A 605 -39.83 32.59 31.82
C ALA A 605 -40.54 33.53 30.82
N ASP A 606 -40.16 34.81 30.78
CA ASP A 606 -41.01 35.90 30.26
C ASP A 606 -40.41 36.67 29.06
N GLY A 607 -39.17 36.38 28.65
CA GLY A 607 -38.70 36.64 27.28
C GLY A 607 -38.37 38.09 26.88
N TYR A 608 -37.91 38.97 27.78
CA TYR A 608 -37.30 40.26 27.42
C TYR A 608 -36.13 40.61 28.36
N SER A 609 -34.94 40.91 27.82
CA SER A 609 -33.80 41.45 28.57
C SER A 609 -33.49 42.87 28.09
N HIS A 610 -33.48 43.83 29.01
CA HIS A 610 -33.10 45.21 28.74
C HIS A 610 -31.60 45.40 28.94
N ILE A 611 -30.94 46.26 28.15
CA ILE A 611 -29.56 46.70 28.45
C ILE A 611 -29.55 47.31 29.87
N TYR A 612 -28.84 46.72 30.83
CA TYR A 612 -28.87 47.06 32.28
C TYR A 612 -30.13 46.63 33.07
N ASP A 613 -30.75 45.51 32.73
CA ASP A 613 -31.63 44.76 33.65
C ASP A 613 -30.75 44.01 34.66
N ALA A 614 -30.62 44.58 35.86
CA ALA A 614 -29.65 44.13 36.86
C ALA A 614 -30.12 42.87 37.58
N ASN A 615 -31.44 42.66 37.63
CA ASN A 615 -32.03 41.54 38.35
C ASN A 615 -32.68 40.49 37.43
N GLY A 616 -32.74 40.76 36.11
CA GLY A 616 -33.25 39.83 35.10
C GLY A 616 -34.76 39.62 35.16
N ASP A 617 -35.51 40.53 35.77
CA ASP A 617 -36.96 40.39 35.99
C ASP A 617 -37.80 41.00 34.85
N GLY A 618 -37.16 41.60 33.83
CA GLY A 618 -37.85 42.25 32.71
C GLY A 618 -38.61 43.53 33.10
N ILE A 619 -38.48 44.02 34.34
CA ILE A 619 -39.14 45.19 34.91
C ILE A 619 -38.11 46.19 35.43
N LEU A 620 -37.89 47.27 34.66
CA LEU A 620 -37.07 48.40 35.07
C LEU A 620 -37.49 49.02 36.42
N ASP A 621 -36.76 48.66 37.48
CA ASP A 621 -37.01 49.09 38.84
C ASP A 621 -36.39 50.47 39.15
N PHE A 622 -36.49 50.93 40.39
CA PHE A 622 -35.95 52.23 40.78
C PHE A 622 -34.40 52.24 40.81
N ALA A 623 -33.76 51.14 41.18
CA ALA A 623 -32.30 50.99 41.20
C ALA A 623 -31.73 50.89 39.78
N GLU A 624 -32.40 50.19 38.88
CA GLU A 624 -32.04 50.02 37.47
C GLU A 624 -32.29 51.29 36.65
N ASN A 625 -33.38 52.01 36.92
CA ASN A 625 -33.57 53.37 36.40
C ASN A 625 -32.49 54.34 36.90
N THR A 626 -31.99 54.14 38.12
CA THR A 626 -30.90 54.93 38.68
C THR A 626 -29.57 54.57 37.99
N LEU A 627 -29.26 53.29 37.76
CA LEU A 627 -28.09 52.81 37.00
C LEU A 627 -28.10 53.30 35.55
N ARG A 628 -29.26 53.22 34.86
CA ARG A 628 -29.47 53.80 33.51
C ARG A 628 -29.33 55.33 33.47
N GLY A 629 -29.61 56.00 34.59
CA GLY A 629 -29.48 57.45 34.76
C GLY A 629 -28.07 57.92 35.16
N THR A 630 -27.25 57.06 35.77
CA THR A 630 -25.95 57.42 36.37
C THR A 630 -24.72 56.77 35.72
N LYS A 631 -24.84 55.62 35.02
CA LYS A 631 -23.73 55.06 34.22
C LYS A 631 -23.58 55.85 32.92
N ASN A 632 -22.76 56.89 32.98
CA ASN A 632 -22.31 57.72 31.85
C ASN A 632 -21.45 56.97 30.80
N VAL A 633 -21.26 55.65 30.94
CA VAL A 633 -20.25 54.88 30.20
C VAL A 633 -20.74 54.44 28.82
N ALA A 634 -21.89 53.75 28.70
CA ALA A 634 -22.48 53.45 27.37
C ALA A 634 -23.11 54.65 26.66
N LYS A 635 -23.48 55.69 27.42
CA LYS A 635 -23.99 56.96 26.89
C LYS A 635 -22.90 57.79 26.20
N ALA A 636 -21.62 57.47 26.41
CA ALA A 636 -20.48 58.15 25.80
C ALA A 636 -19.95 57.42 24.56
N GLY A 637 -19.98 56.08 24.52
CA GLY A 637 -19.49 55.28 23.39
C GLY A 637 -20.49 55.14 22.24
N LEU A 638 -21.61 54.44 22.45
CA LEU A 638 -22.62 54.15 21.41
C LEU A 638 -23.48 55.37 21.06
N ALA A 639 -23.81 56.22 22.05
CA ALA A 639 -24.65 57.40 21.80
C ALA A 639 -23.92 58.57 21.10
N LYS A 640 -22.61 58.47 20.86
CA LYS A 640 -21.87 59.35 19.94
C LYS A 640 -22.03 58.91 18.48
N VAL A 641 -22.17 57.61 18.21
CA VAL A 641 -22.36 57.05 16.86
C VAL A 641 -23.76 57.34 16.32
N GLY A 642 -24.79 57.32 17.18
CA GLY A 642 -26.19 57.60 16.82
C GLY A 642 -26.66 59.06 16.96
N ARG A 643 -25.79 60.01 17.35
CA ARG A 643 -26.09 61.44 17.41
C ARG A 643 -25.32 62.19 16.32
N HIS A 644 -25.99 63.15 15.70
CA HIS A 644 -25.53 64.04 14.64
C HIS A 644 -24.33 64.96 15.03
N ASP A 645 -23.46 64.56 15.96
CA ASP A 645 -22.35 65.37 16.47
C ASP A 645 -20.97 64.79 16.08
N MET A 646 -20.85 64.24 14.87
CA MET A 646 -19.55 64.07 14.18
C MET A 646 -19.43 64.98 12.96
N LEU A 647 -20.00 66.19 13.04
CA LEU A 647 -19.73 67.28 12.11
C LEU A 647 -19.34 68.57 12.86
N SER A 648 -18.07 68.65 13.26
CA SER A 648 -17.22 69.80 12.91
C SER A 648 -15.75 69.48 13.19
N PRO A 649 -14.80 69.82 12.29
CA PRO A 649 -13.39 69.82 12.64
C PRO A 649 -13.14 71.04 13.53
N ASN A 650 -13.07 70.81 14.84
CA ASN A 650 -12.31 71.58 15.85
C ASN A 650 -12.45 70.92 17.22
#